data_AF-A0A2K8SCK3-F1
#
_entry.id   AF-A0A2K8SCK3-F1
#
_cell.length_a   1.000
_cell.length_b   1.000
_cell.length_c   1.000
_cell.angle_alpha   90.00
_cell.angle_beta   90.00
_cell.angle_gamma   90.00
#
_symmetry.space_group_name_H-M   'P 1'
#
loop_
_entity.id
_entity.type
_entity.pdbx_description
1 polymer ?
#
loop_
_entity_poly.entity_id
_entity_poly.type
_entity_poly.pdbx_seq_one_letter_code
_entity_poly.pdbx_strand_id
1 'polypeptide(L)'
;MIFNKIEILYDKLYLALKIKYSEIRKPTFMEFLILLIIIEYPNKRKTLSEILKQDFNILNQTVFEKALRDLINFKVIEVNKIRLSVDLLNMNIPINNFKIKEQIEQKFKTGDYTISQDNKTQDFKYFFDPITKEIEVLKEINWDKRITDLKFSHKINIPVEYSQIKNKNLISSKLSELVKQDQNLFGENCVLKNISIDDELIENIRAFEEYIKTENVAIEASIEIFNNGAFKIKTDNNFFNNYLRLNSEISLEILKDVLNKYDEKLKKIFVPEISFKDKHKFISSPELLSNLNVKTNYNLLLINDQFIKSDTEIIKNKDFTKNIQIIIFYNSKRNTKVTDIVDDKLIFYVDYIDNEVLQSNSFIYLDSQNLMNGFLVANKLVEIINLNIPVFFLYKNPTDPLNLVSLFKSNIKNALEKFEHSLLNSNYKTSMSIYIILERLSLEREVIAILEKFLLDTVNSGSNYIEMRNYLLESENRKLSLTLEKIAKDLIIDISKNKSDEEMFEIIKNYEFKDSKNILDIFNKIDVENNIENIYKMNHYLQENSIDGWKFNVKNSLIVLTNYFKNNNRAEMFNDNKYNSDVWIQHANTLNLIGKLTKELYMSNYQFVEDNYSRLLTSLIDLVKNSLDIKKLDTYLINLSESLVDFYKTYYKYKITELQTLLNTSINYKVQLIAGKYINNIEQALNKFLDKSIYNMPIELKLEWVKNIENKSDEVEKILKDDEQTYKIALNIIFGKKREYTEDDLIKYTTLFGG
;
A
#
# COMPACT_ATOMS: atom_id res chain seq x y z
N MET A 1 20.96 -30.95 6.97
CA MET A 1 19.58 -30.48 7.31
C MET A 1 19.64 -29.84 8.67
N ILE A 2 19.01 -28.69 8.89
CA ILE A 2 19.10 -27.96 10.16
C ILE A 2 17.70 -27.64 10.67
N PHE A 3 17.38 -28.12 11.87
CA PHE A 3 16.18 -27.77 12.62
C PHE A 3 16.54 -26.68 13.64
N ASN A 4 16.00 -25.48 13.47
CA ASN A 4 16.29 -24.32 14.31
C ASN A 4 15.15 -24.04 15.32
N LYS A 5 15.44 -23.24 16.35
CA LYS A 5 14.49 -22.79 17.38
C LYS A 5 13.77 -23.95 18.07
N ILE A 6 14.55 -24.89 18.60
CA ILE A 6 14.07 -26.02 19.41
C ILE A 6 14.20 -25.63 20.87
N GLU A 7 13.11 -25.75 21.63
CA GLU A 7 13.11 -25.60 23.08
C GLU A 7 13.45 -26.92 23.73
N ILE A 8 14.48 -26.92 24.56
CA ILE A 8 14.79 -28.06 25.41
C ILE A 8 14.52 -27.66 26.85
N LEU A 9 13.60 -28.37 27.48
CA LEU A 9 13.17 -28.15 28.86
C LEU A 9 13.80 -29.21 29.77
N TYR A 10 14.26 -28.81 30.93
CA TYR A 10 14.57 -29.72 32.04
C TYR A 10 14.18 -29.06 33.36
N ASP A 11 14.07 -29.86 34.41
CA ASP A 11 13.65 -29.37 35.73
C ASP A 11 14.85 -29.24 36.66
N LYS A 12 15.05 -28.06 37.26
CA LYS A 12 15.88 -27.92 38.46
C LYS A 12 15.04 -28.26 39.69
N LEU A 13 15.63 -28.96 40.65
CA LEU A 13 14.98 -29.26 41.93
C LEU A 13 15.30 -28.16 42.93
N TYR A 14 14.37 -27.79 43.80
CA TYR A 14 14.65 -26.83 44.86
C TYR A 14 13.91 -27.09 46.17
N LEU A 15 14.52 -26.62 47.25
CA LEU A 15 13.88 -26.47 48.56
C LEU A 15 13.62 -24.99 48.84
N ALA A 16 12.40 -24.66 49.27
CA ALA A 16 12.08 -23.33 49.77
C ALA A 16 12.56 -23.20 51.22
N LEU A 17 13.67 -22.49 51.42
CA LEU A 17 14.31 -22.35 52.72
C LEU A 17 14.01 -20.97 53.30
N LYS A 18 13.69 -20.94 54.59
CA LYS A 18 13.61 -19.73 55.39
C LYS A 18 14.79 -19.71 56.35
N ILE A 19 15.67 -18.74 56.16
CA ILE A 19 16.92 -18.57 56.90
C ILE A 19 16.68 -17.61 58.04
N LYS A 20 17.03 -18.00 59.26
CA LYS A 20 17.08 -17.11 60.41
C LYS A 20 18.51 -16.85 60.81
N TYR A 21 18.86 -15.59 61.03
CA TYR A 21 20.21 -15.19 61.41
C TYR A 21 20.18 -14.11 62.50
N SER A 22 21.34 -13.92 63.13
CA SER A 22 21.61 -12.76 63.96
C SER A 22 22.61 -11.84 63.30
N GLU A 23 22.47 -10.55 63.51
CA GLU A 23 23.43 -9.53 63.08
C GLU A 23 23.94 -8.78 64.30
N ILE A 24 25.25 -8.52 64.37
CA ILE A 24 25.84 -7.62 65.36
C ILE A 24 26.35 -6.38 64.64
N ARG A 25 25.73 -5.23 64.92
CA ARG A 25 26.05 -3.97 64.27
C ARG A 25 26.04 -2.80 65.25
N LYS A 26 26.52 -1.65 64.80
CA LYS A 26 26.31 -0.39 65.53
C LYS A 26 24.83 0.02 65.47
N PRO A 27 24.24 0.51 66.57
CA PRO A 27 22.90 1.06 66.56
C PRO A 27 22.86 2.30 65.66
N THR A 28 21.74 2.53 64.99
CA THR A 28 21.47 3.81 64.35
C THR A 28 21.36 4.90 65.41
N PHE A 29 21.49 6.18 65.03
CA PHE A 29 21.39 7.29 65.98
C PHE A 29 20.11 7.24 66.83
N MET A 30 18.97 6.88 66.22
CA MET A 30 17.70 6.78 66.93
C MET A 30 17.71 5.64 67.94
N GLU A 31 18.16 4.45 67.54
CA GLU A 31 18.29 3.29 68.43
C GLU A 31 19.28 3.56 69.57
N PHE A 32 20.39 4.22 69.26
CA PHE A 32 21.41 4.63 70.23
C PHE A 32 20.80 5.55 71.29
N LEU A 33 20.09 6.60 70.87
CA LEU A 33 19.49 7.56 71.79
C LEU A 33 18.40 6.91 72.66
N ILE A 34 17.58 6.02 72.09
CA ILE A 34 16.57 5.26 72.83
C ILE A 34 17.23 4.41 73.93
N LEU A 35 18.25 3.64 73.56
CA LEU A 35 18.98 2.79 74.51
C LEU A 35 19.66 3.65 75.59
N LEU A 36 20.30 4.76 75.20
CA LEU A 36 20.94 5.69 76.14
C LEU A 36 19.94 6.26 77.15
N ILE A 37 18.76 6.69 76.69
CA ILE A 37 17.70 7.21 77.58
C ILE A 37 17.25 6.11 78.56
N ILE A 38 16.96 4.91 78.07
CA ILE A 38 16.51 3.82 78.94
C ILE A 38 17.59 3.45 79.97
N ILE A 39 18.87 3.42 79.59
CA ILE A 39 19.99 3.06 80.46
C ILE A 39 20.31 4.18 81.47
N GLU A 40 20.51 5.41 81.02
CA GLU A 40 21.18 6.45 81.80
C GLU A 40 20.25 7.55 82.32
N TYR A 41 19.05 7.71 81.76
CA TYR A 41 18.21 8.85 82.13
C TYR A 41 17.79 8.77 83.61
N PRO A 42 17.94 9.85 84.41
CA PRO A 42 17.86 9.80 85.87
C PRO A 42 16.44 9.53 86.39
N ASN A 43 15.40 10.07 85.75
CA ASN A 43 14.01 9.85 86.17
C ASN A 43 13.35 8.73 85.37
N LYS A 44 13.42 7.50 85.91
CA LYS A 44 12.88 6.31 85.24
C LYS A 44 11.35 6.23 85.13
N ARG A 45 10.61 7.18 85.74
CA ARG A 45 9.13 7.24 85.66
C ARG A 45 8.62 8.05 84.46
N LYS A 46 9.45 8.90 83.85
CA LYS A 46 9.08 9.62 82.62
C LYS A 46 8.96 8.65 81.44
N THR A 47 8.14 9.00 80.47
CA THR A 47 8.00 8.25 79.22
C THR A 47 9.08 8.65 78.21
N LEU A 48 9.38 7.77 77.25
CA LEU A 48 10.36 8.07 76.20
C LEU A 48 9.91 9.30 75.37
N SER A 49 8.61 9.43 75.10
CA SER A 49 8.01 10.58 74.41
C SER A 49 8.21 11.90 75.17
N GLU A 50 7.97 11.89 76.48
CA GLU A 50 8.15 13.08 77.34
C GLU A 50 9.61 13.54 77.35
N ILE A 51 10.54 12.60 77.51
CA ILE A 51 11.98 12.88 77.55
C ILE A 51 12.44 13.45 76.21
N LEU A 52 12.11 12.77 75.09
CA LEU A 52 12.47 13.23 73.75
C LEU A 52 11.90 14.63 73.46
N LYS A 53 10.66 14.92 73.87
CA LYS A 53 10.00 16.21 73.61
C LYS A 53 10.50 17.34 74.50
N GLN A 54 10.58 17.12 75.81
CA GLN A 54 10.83 18.18 76.79
C GLN A 54 12.31 18.41 77.04
N ASP A 55 13.12 17.35 77.02
CA ASP A 55 14.54 17.43 77.40
C ASP A 55 15.47 17.42 76.17
N PHE A 56 15.05 16.81 75.06
CA PHE A 56 15.83 16.78 73.81
C PHE A 56 15.22 17.63 72.68
N ASN A 57 14.08 18.31 72.89
CA ASN A 57 13.38 19.14 71.89
C ASN A 57 13.01 18.42 70.57
N ILE A 58 12.83 17.10 70.59
CA ILE A 58 12.46 16.29 69.42
C ILE A 58 10.93 16.23 69.31
N LEU A 59 10.39 17.04 68.38
CA LEU A 59 8.95 17.15 68.13
C LEU A 59 8.39 16.03 67.23
N ASN A 60 9.19 15.52 66.26
CA ASN A 60 8.79 14.42 65.39
C ASN A 60 9.32 13.08 65.93
N GLN A 61 8.41 12.28 66.45
CA GLN A 61 8.68 11.09 67.24
C GLN A 61 8.44 9.77 66.49
N THR A 62 7.92 9.82 65.26
CA THR A 62 7.50 8.63 64.50
C THR A 62 8.68 7.70 64.15
N VAL A 63 9.85 8.25 63.84
CA VAL A 63 11.05 7.47 63.50
C VAL A 63 11.63 6.77 64.74
N PHE A 64 11.54 7.42 65.91
CA PHE A 64 11.93 6.82 67.20
C PHE A 64 10.98 5.73 67.63
N GLU A 65 9.67 5.89 67.38
CA GLU A 65 8.69 4.84 67.65
C GLU A 65 8.96 3.59 66.78
N LYS A 66 9.28 3.78 65.50
CA LYS A 66 9.69 2.69 64.61
C LYS A 66 10.96 2.00 65.10
N ALA A 67 12.00 2.77 65.46
CA ALA A 67 13.24 2.23 66.01
C ALA A 67 13.02 1.46 67.33
N LEU A 68 12.15 1.97 68.21
CA LEU A 68 11.78 1.27 69.45
C LEU A 68 11.11 -0.07 69.16
N ARG A 69 10.16 -0.10 68.21
CA ARG A 69 9.49 -1.35 67.80
C ARG A 69 10.49 -2.35 67.21
N ASP A 70 11.43 -1.89 66.38
CA ASP A 70 12.49 -2.75 65.83
C ASP A 70 13.39 -3.32 66.93
N LEU A 71 13.83 -2.50 67.88
CA LEU A 71 14.60 -2.96 69.04
C LEU A 71 13.83 -3.98 69.90
N ILE A 72 12.51 -3.84 70.04
CA ILE A 72 11.67 -4.81 70.74
C ILE A 72 11.54 -6.11 69.92
N ASN A 73 11.26 -6.01 68.61
CA ASN A 73 11.09 -7.15 67.71
C ASN A 73 12.35 -8.03 67.64
N PHE A 74 13.54 -7.40 67.60
CA PHE A 74 14.83 -8.09 67.60
C PHE A 74 15.32 -8.48 68.99
N LYS A 75 14.47 -8.36 70.03
CA LYS A 75 14.77 -8.69 71.43
C LYS A 75 16.01 -7.97 71.97
N VAL A 76 16.26 -6.74 71.51
CA VAL A 76 17.26 -5.85 72.09
C VAL A 76 16.71 -5.20 73.38
N ILE A 77 15.41 -4.87 73.36
CA ILE A 77 14.63 -4.39 74.50
C ILE A 77 13.51 -5.38 74.81
N GLU A 78 13.32 -5.71 76.08
CA GLU A 78 12.19 -6.48 76.60
C GLU A 78 11.25 -5.55 77.40
N VAL A 79 9.95 -5.76 77.31
CA VAL A 79 8.96 -4.97 78.07
C VAL A 79 8.39 -5.82 79.20
N ASN A 80 8.41 -5.31 80.44
CA ASN A 80 7.84 -6.02 81.60
C ASN A 80 6.31 -6.15 81.45
N LYS A 81 5.83 -7.35 81.14
CA LYS A 81 4.47 -7.67 80.64
C LYS A 81 3.33 -7.69 81.68
N ILE A 82 3.34 -6.89 82.73
CA ILE A 82 2.20 -6.88 83.68
C ILE A 82 1.17 -5.84 83.21
N ARG A 83 0.28 -6.28 82.30
CA ARG A 83 -0.90 -5.59 81.72
C ARG A 83 -0.63 -4.46 80.71
N LEU A 84 -0.23 -4.80 79.50
CA LEU A 84 -0.47 -3.98 78.31
C LEU A 84 -0.87 -4.89 77.13
N SER A 85 -2.01 -4.61 76.49
CA SER A 85 -2.41 -5.23 75.22
C SER A 85 -1.42 -4.83 74.12
N VAL A 86 -1.21 -5.72 73.15
CA VAL A 86 -0.18 -5.62 72.10
C VAL A 86 -0.29 -4.31 71.28
N ASP A 87 -1.46 -3.69 71.23
CA ASP A 87 -1.72 -2.42 70.53
C ASP A 87 -1.23 -1.14 71.27
N LEU A 88 -0.67 -1.26 72.49
CA LEU A 88 -0.23 -0.12 73.31
C LEU A 88 1.31 -0.05 73.51
N LEU A 89 2.10 -0.79 72.73
CA LEU A 89 3.57 -0.66 72.72
C LEU A 89 4.01 0.63 72.00
N ASN A 90 3.94 1.76 72.71
CA ASN A 90 4.32 3.06 72.18
C ASN A 90 5.31 3.80 73.11
N MET A 91 5.82 4.94 72.65
CA MET A 91 6.79 5.75 73.38
C MET A 91 6.23 6.40 74.66
N ASN A 92 4.95 6.20 74.98
CA ASN A 92 4.28 6.75 76.16
C ASN A 92 4.33 5.80 77.37
N ILE A 93 5.06 4.69 77.27
CA ILE A 93 5.31 3.81 78.42
C ILE A 93 6.48 4.40 79.24
N PRO A 94 6.38 4.46 80.59
CA PRO A 94 7.49 4.85 81.46
C PRO A 94 8.75 4.01 81.23
N ILE A 95 9.92 4.66 81.23
CA ILE A 95 11.15 3.98 80.80
C ILE A 95 11.59 2.83 81.72
N ASN A 96 11.17 2.82 82.99
CA ASN A 96 11.41 1.72 83.93
C ASN A 96 10.74 0.39 83.55
N ASN A 97 9.80 0.40 82.60
CA ASN A 97 9.13 -0.81 82.12
C ASN A 97 9.89 -1.48 80.96
N PHE A 98 10.92 -0.82 80.40
CA PHE A 98 11.82 -1.41 79.44
C PHE A 98 13.03 -2.01 80.15
N LYS A 99 13.38 -3.23 79.79
CA LYS A 99 14.56 -3.95 80.24
C LYS A 99 15.47 -4.19 79.04
N ILE A 100 16.69 -3.67 79.10
CA ILE A 100 17.72 -3.94 78.09
C ILE A 100 18.49 -5.19 78.53
N LYS A 101 18.93 -6.00 77.56
CA LYS A 101 19.83 -7.12 77.84
C LYS A 101 21.09 -6.62 78.55
N GLU A 102 21.45 -7.22 79.67
CA GLU A 102 22.57 -6.80 80.54
C GLU A 102 23.90 -6.66 79.76
N GLN A 103 24.15 -7.52 78.79
CA GLN A 103 25.33 -7.44 77.92
C GLN A 103 25.38 -6.16 77.08
N ILE A 104 24.24 -5.68 76.58
CA ILE A 104 24.14 -4.45 75.79
C ILE A 104 24.30 -3.25 76.73
N GLU A 105 23.71 -3.31 77.92
CA GLU A 105 23.87 -2.27 78.93
C GLU A 105 25.33 -2.11 79.38
N GLN A 106 26.05 -3.20 79.62
CA GLN A 106 27.48 -3.17 79.97
C GLN A 106 28.33 -2.60 78.82
N LYS A 107 28.06 -3.03 77.58
CA LYS A 107 28.75 -2.52 76.37
C LYS A 107 28.55 -1.02 76.16
N PHE A 108 27.34 -0.52 76.39
CA PHE A 108 27.05 0.92 76.32
C PHE A 108 27.81 1.70 77.41
N LYS A 109 27.93 1.15 78.63
CA LYS A 109 28.72 1.76 79.72
C LYS A 109 30.22 1.79 79.44
N THR A 110 30.76 0.83 78.68
CA THR A 110 32.18 0.78 78.28
C THR A 110 32.47 1.51 76.97
N GLY A 111 31.46 2.10 76.31
CA GLY A 111 31.61 2.84 75.06
C GLY A 111 31.65 1.99 73.77
N ASP A 112 31.45 0.67 73.87
CA ASP A 112 31.38 -0.24 72.71
C ASP A 112 29.91 -0.35 72.23
N TYR A 113 29.45 0.66 71.50
CA TYR A 113 28.06 0.78 71.07
C TYR A 113 27.70 -0.22 69.97
N THR A 114 27.42 -1.46 70.34
CA THR A 114 26.95 -2.53 69.45
C THR A 114 25.65 -3.13 69.95
N ILE A 115 24.73 -3.42 69.02
CA ILE A 115 23.50 -4.15 69.28
C ILE A 115 23.52 -5.49 68.54
N SER A 116 23.05 -6.54 69.22
CA SER A 116 22.83 -7.85 68.61
C SER A 116 21.36 -8.00 68.30
N GLN A 117 21.03 -8.09 67.02
CA GLN A 117 19.68 -8.35 66.54
C GLN A 117 19.49 -9.84 66.33
N ASP A 118 18.84 -10.50 67.29
CA ASP A 118 18.54 -11.92 67.20
C ASP A 118 17.14 -12.05 66.58
N ASN A 119 16.97 -12.83 65.50
CA ASN A 119 15.70 -13.14 64.79
C ASN A 119 15.42 -12.40 63.46
N LYS A 120 16.44 -12.02 62.67
CA LYS A 120 16.21 -11.66 61.27
C LYS A 120 15.84 -12.91 60.45
N THR A 121 14.94 -12.77 59.48
CA THR A 121 14.51 -13.88 58.60
C THR A 121 14.50 -13.47 57.13
N GLN A 122 14.87 -14.38 56.23
CA GLN A 122 14.82 -14.20 54.77
C GLN A 122 14.51 -15.52 54.06
N ASP A 123 13.77 -15.45 52.95
CA ASP A 123 13.39 -16.60 52.13
C ASP A 123 14.34 -16.79 50.94
N PHE A 124 14.74 -18.03 50.69
CA PHE A 124 15.65 -18.44 49.63
C PHE A 124 15.18 -19.75 48.99
N LYS A 125 15.58 -19.97 47.74
CA LYS A 125 15.45 -21.26 47.06
C LYS A 125 16.83 -21.91 46.97
N TYR A 126 16.95 -23.12 47.51
CA TYR A 126 18.14 -23.95 47.41
C TYR A 126 17.99 -24.90 46.24
N PHE A 127 18.57 -24.54 45.10
CA PHE A 127 18.48 -25.26 43.85
C PHE A 127 19.57 -26.32 43.73
N PHE A 128 19.20 -27.44 43.12
CA PHE A 128 20.12 -28.42 42.56
C PHE A 128 19.88 -28.48 41.06
N ASP A 129 20.94 -28.21 40.29
CA ASP A 129 20.91 -28.32 38.84
C ASP A 129 21.43 -29.70 38.41
N PRO A 130 20.58 -30.57 37.83
CA PRO A 130 20.98 -31.92 37.45
C PRO A 130 21.94 -31.99 36.25
N ILE A 131 22.10 -30.91 35.47
CA ILE A 131 23.01 -30.84 34.33
C ILE A 131 24.43 -30.51 34.78
N THR A 132 24.58 -29.45 35.59
CA THR A 132 25.90 -29.04 36.13
C THR A 132 26.31 -29.89 37.33
N LYS A 133 25.34 -30.52 38.01
CA LYS A 133 25.49 -31.15 39.34
C LYS A 133 25.95 -30.18 40.41
N GLU A 134 25.61 -28.90 40.24
CA GLU A 134 25.93 -27.83 41.17
C GLU A 134 24.72 -27.43 42.00
N ILE A 135 25.03 -26.81 43.13
CA ILE A 135 24.04 -26.31 44.09
C ILE A 135 24.13 -24.80 44.09
N GLU A 136 22.97 -24.15 43.98
CA GLU A 136 22.84 -22.70 43.96
C GLU A 136 21.83 -22.26 45.02
N VAL A 137 22.12 -21.16 45.72
CA VAL A 137 21.16 -20.57 46.67
C VAL A 137 20.76 -19.21 46.13
N LEU A 138 19.50 -19.09 45.72
CA LEU A 138 19.00 -17.92 45.01
C LEU A 138 17.77 -17.34 45.71
N LYS A 139 17.71 -16.01 45.76
CA LYS A 139 16.50 -15.30 46.19
C LYS A 139 15.48 -15.19 45.04
N GLU A 140 15.97 -14.94 43.83
CA GLU A 140 15.18 -14.83 42.60
C GLU A 140 15.82 -15.64 41.46
N ILE A 141 14.99 -16.12 40.53
CA ILE A 141 15.41 -16.94 39.39
C ILE A 141 15.96 -16.04 38.29
N ASN A 142 17.10 -16.42 37.71
CA ASN A 142 17.82 -15.66 36.68
C ASN A 142 17.90 -16.38 35.31
N TRP A 143 17.26 -17.55 35.16
CA TRP A 143 17.21 -18.29 33.89
C TRP A 143 15.83 -18.23 33.24
N ASP A 144 15.80 -18.48 31.92
CA ASP A 144 14.58 -18.54 31.14
C ASP A 144 13.76 -19.79 31.47
N LYS A 145 12.45 -19.59 31.69
CA LYS A 145 11.48 -20.68 31.88
C LYS A 145 10.84 -21.12 30.56
N ARG A 146 10.93 -20.29 29.52
CA ARG A 146 10.37 -20.46 28.17
C ARG A 146 11.18 -19.64 27.16
N ILE A 147 11.23 -20.10 25.92
CA ILE A 147 11.80 -19.34 24.79
C ILE A 147 10.67 -18.84 23.87
N THR A 148 10.86 -17.71 23.19
CA THR A 148 9.89 -17.13 22.24
C THR A 148 10.06 -17.69 20.82
N ASP A 149 8.99 -17.72 20.03
CA ASP A 149 8.99 -18.10 18.60
C ASP A 149 9.54 -19.50 18.27
N LEU A 150 9.25 -20.48 19.12
CA LEU A 150 9.72 -21.85 18.99
C LEU A 150 8.98 -22.66 17.93
N LYS A 151 9.71 -23.58 17.27
CA LYS A 151 9.14 -24.52 16.30
C LYS A 151 8.77 -25.86 16.91
N PHE A 152 9.59 -26.33 17.86
CA PHE A 152 9.43 -27.61 18.55
C PHE A 152 9.91 -27.47 19.99
N SER A 153 9.36 -28.29 20.89
CA SER A 153 9.82 -28.37 22.28
C SER A 153 10.01 -29.83 22.69
N HIS A 154 10.99 -30.10 23.53
CA HIS A 154 11.26 -31.41 24.12
C HIS A 154 11.57 -31.25 25.61
N LYS A 155 11.01 -32.11 26.47
CA LYS A 155 11.32 -32.11 27.91
C LYS A 155 12.18 -33.32 28.25
N ILE A 156 13.37 -33.07 28.77
CA ILE A 156 14.29 -34.09 29.25
C ILE A 156 13.92 -34.43 30.69
N ASN A 157 13.78 -35.72 30.97
CA ASN A 157 13.67 -36.23 32.33
C ASN A 157 15.02 -36.76 32.77
N ILE A 158 15.73 -35.99 33.60
CA ILE A 158 17.04 -36.37 34.11
C ILE A 158 16.86 -37.15 35.42
N PRO A 159 17.33 -38.40 35.53
CA PRO A 159 17.34 -39.11 36.80
C PRO A 159 18.23 -38.36 37.80
N VAL A 160 17.66 -38.00 38.95
CA VAL A 160 18.40 -37.24 39.98
C VAL A 160 18.62 -38.08 41.22
N GLU A 161 19.87 -38.14 41.68
CA GLU A 161 20.18 -38.60 43.03
C GLU A 161 19.87 -37.50 44.05
N TYR A 162 18.82 -37.71 44.84
CA TYR A 162 18.42 -36.75 45.88
C TYR A 162 19.43 -36.63 47.03
N SER A 163 20.51 -37.40 47.06
CA SER A 163 21.49 -37.44 48.15
C SER A 163 22.10 -36.06 48.44
N GLN A 164 22.33 -35.25 47.40
CA GLN A 164 22.95 -33.92 47.54
C GLN A 164 21.99 -32.85 48.04
N ILE A 165 20.72 -32.87 47.59
CA ILE A 165 19.69 -31.91 48.03
C ILE A 165 19.13 -32.25 49.43
N LYS A 166 19.29 -33.50 49.89
CA LYS A 166 18.85 -33.97 51.22
C LYS A 166 19.87 -33.78 52.34
N ASN A 167 21.10 -33.37 52.01
CA ASN A 167 22.18 -33.33 52.98
C ASN A 167 22.07 -32.09 53.88
N LYS A 168 21.44 -32.26 55.06
CA LYS A 168 21.28 -31.21 56.08
C LYS A 168 22.58 -30.48 56.41
N ASN A 169 23.67 -31.23 56.58
CA ASN A 169 24.98 -30.65 56.93
C ASN A 169 25.52 -29.78 55.79
N LEU A 170 25.35 -30.22 54.55
CA LEU A 170 25.74 -29.47 53.37
C LEU A 170 24.93 -28.18 53.24
N ILE A 171 23.60 -28.25 53.38
CA ILE A 171 22.70 -27.08 53.36
C ILE A 171 23.12 -26.08 54.43
N SER A 172 23.28 -26.52 55.68
CA SER A 172 23.71 -25.66 56.79
C SER A 172 25.06 -25.02 56.55
N SER A 173 26.03 -25.77 56.00
CA SER A 173 27.37 -25.26 55.70
C SER A 173 27.33 -24.17 54.61
N LYS A 174 26.61 -24.42 53.51
CA LYS A 174 26.49 -23.48 52.38
C LYS A 174 25.74 -22.21 52.76
N LEU A 175 24.69 -22.32 53.57
CA LEU A 175 23.97 -21.16 54.05
C LEU A 175 24.76 -20.38 55.10
N SER A 176 25.56 -21.05 55.94
CA SER A 176 26.47 -20.37 56.87
C SER A 176 27.53 -19.58 56.12
N GLU A 177 28.06 -20.15 55.02
CA GLU A 177 29.00 -19.47 54.13
C GLU A 177 28.35 -18.26 53.45
N LEU A 178 27.16 -18.43 52.86
CA LEU A 178 26.39 -17.35 52.22
C LEU A 178 26.12 -16.19 53.19
N VAL A 179 25.64 -16.48 54.40
CA VAL A 179 25.32 -15.46 55.43
C VAL A 179 26.57 -14.68 55.87
N LYS A 180 27.75 -15.29 55.84
CA LYS A 180 29.01 -14.63 56.22
C LYS A 180 29.62 -13.82 55.07
N GLN A 181 29.51 -14.30 53.84
CA GLN A 181 30.17 -13.70 52.67
C GLN A 181 29.33 -12.60 52.02
N ASP A 182 28.00 -12.74 51.98
CA ASP A 182 27.12 -11.78 51.30
C ASP A 182 26.65 -10.66 52.25
N GLN A 183 27.54 -9.69 52.47
CA GLN A 183 27.28 -8.52 53.30
C GLN A 183 26.15 -7.65 52.77
N ASN A 184 25.91 -7.64 51.45
CA ASN A 184 24.83 -6.86 50.84
C ASN A 184 23.46 -7.41 51.20
N LEU A 185 23.32 -8.74 51.28
CA LEU A 185 22.05 -9.39 51.64
C LEU A 185 21.81 -9.46 53.15
N PHE A 186 22.85 -9.72 53.95
CA PHE A 186 22.68 -10.05 55.38
C PHE A 186 23.15 -8.94 56.34
N GLY A 187 24.08 -8.08 55.93
CA GLY A 187 24.71 -7.06 56.78
C GLY A 187 26.04 -7.52 57.40
N GLU A 188 26.59 -6.73 58.32
CA GLU A 188 27.92 -6.98 58.91
C GLU A 188 27.87 -7.97 60.09
N ASN A 189 28.87 -8.85 60.18
CA ASN A 189 29.04 -9.81 61.28
C ASN A 189 27.80 -10.69 61.55
N CYS A 190 27.23 -11.26 60.48
CA CYS A 190 26.06 -12.11 60.57
C CYS A 190 26.40 -13.55 60.94
N VAL A 191 25.52 -14.18 61.73
CA VAL A 191 25.63 -15.59 62.12
C VAL A 191 24.30 -16.30 61.86
N LEU A 192 24.34 -17.36 61.07
CA LEU A 192 23.22 -18.26 60.84
C LEU A 192 22.75 -18.86 62.19
N LYS A 193 21.45 -18.75 62.49
CA LYS A 193 20.84 -19.27 63.72
C LYS A 193 20.09 -20.57 63.48
N ASN A 194 19.17 -20.56 62.52
CA ASN A 194 18.45 -21.77 62.13
C ASN A 194 17.95 -21.67 60.69
N ILE A 195 17.54 -22.82 60.14
CA ILE A 195 16.96 -22.95 58.81
C ILE A 195 15.66 -23.72 58.96
N SER A 196 14.60 -23.22 58.35
CA SER A 196 13.28 -23.87 58.35
C SER A 196 12.73 -24.04 56.93
N ILE A 197 11.89 -25.04 56.75
CA ILE A 197 11.11 -25.31 55.53
C ILE A 197 9.65 -25.39 55.97
N ASP A 198 8.77 -24.59 55.38
CA ASP A 198 7.35 -24.49 55.78
C ASP A 198 7.16 -24.39 57.32
N ASP A 199 7.99 -23.54 57.94
CA ASP A 199 8.09 -23.28 59.39
C ASP A 199 8.55 -24.46 60.28
N GLU A 200 8.93 -25.61 59.72
CA GLU A 200 9.60 -26.72 60.42
C GLU A 200 11.13 -26.59 60.36
N LEU A 201 11.84 -26.78 61.47
CA LEU A 201 13.31 -26.75 61.50
C LEU A 201 13.90 -27.89 60.68
N ILE A 202 14.91 -27.58 59.86
CA ILE A 202 15.56 -28.56 58.96
C ILE A 202 16.13 -29.77 59.71
N GLU A 203 16.54 -29.57 60.97
CA GLU A 203 17.05 -30.63 61.84
C GLU A 203 15.98 -31.69 62.16
N ASN A 204 14.71 -31.30 62.22
CA ASN A 204 13.58 -32.17 62.61
C ASN A 204 12.97 -32.93 61.42
N ILE A 205 13.16 -32.43 60.20
CA ILE A 205 12.58 -33.02 58.97
C ILE A 205 13.17 -34.40 58.70
N ARG A 206 12.34 -35.44 58.64
CA ARG A 206 12.77 -36.83 58.34
C ARG A 206 12.70 -37.18 56.86
N ALA A 207 11.71 -36.66 56.14
CA ALA A 207 11.49 -36.92 54.71
C ALA A 207 11.52 -35.62 53.90
N PHE A 208 12.66 -35.30 53.29
CA PHE A 208 12.82 -34.10 52.46
C PHE A 208 12.03 -34.15 51.15
N GLU A 209 11.70 -35.35 50.67
CA GLU A 209 11.09 -35.58 49.34
C GLU A 209 9.77 -34.83 49.18
N GLU A 210 8.98 -34.73 50.24
CA GLU A 210 7.69 -34.04 50.26
C GLU A 210 7.81 -32.52 50.08
N TYR A 211 9.00 -31.96 50.35
CA TYR A 211 9.28 -30.53 50.29
C TYR A 211 10.04 -30.10 49.02
N ILE A 212 10.52 -31.06 48.22
CA ILE A 212 11.25 -30.77 46.99
C ILE A 212 10.25 -30.33 45.92
N LYS A 213 10.48 -29.15 45.36
CA LYS A 213 9.71 -28.58 44.26
C LYS A 213 10.57 -28.54 43.00
N THR A 214 9.93 -28.50 41.83
CA THR A 214 10.63 -28.37 40.55
C THR A 214 10.39 -27.00 39.95
N GLU A 215 11.38 -26.52 39.20
CA GLU A 215 11.27 -25.30 38.40
C GLU A 215 11.88 -25.55 37.02
N ASN A 216 11.15 -25.19 35.97
CA ASN A 216 11.59 -25.44 34.61
C ASN A 216 12.73 -24.50 34.22
N VAL A 217 13.65 -25.02 33.43
CA VAL A 217 14.66 -24.28 32.68
C VAL A 217 14.45 -24.56 31.20
N ALA A 218 14.48 -23.52 30.38
CA ALA A 218 14.40 -23.61 28.93
C ALA A 218 15.75 -23.26 28.30
N ILE A 219 16.18 -24.08 27.35
CA ILE A 219 17.39 -23.86 26.56
C ILE A 219 17.00 -23.84 25.09
N GLU A 220 17.40 -22.79 24.36
CA GLU A 220 17.30 -22.76 22.92
C GLU A 220 18.41 -23.63 22.28
N ALA A 221 18.01 -24.45 21.31
CA ALA A 221 18.89 -25.31 20.57
C ALA A 221 18.55 -25.38 19.08
N SER A 222 19.52 -25.87 18.30
CA SER A 222 19.35 -26.31 16.92
C SER A 222 19.92 -27.71 16.73
N ILE A 223 19.34 -28.48 15.82
CA ILE A 223 19.80 -29.83 15.47
C ILE A 223 20.26 -29.82 14.02
N GLU A 224 21.52 -30.15 13.80
CA GLU A 224 22.11 -30.34 12.48
C GLU A 224 22.30 -31.82 12.19
N ILE A 225 21.72 -32.30 11.10
CA ILE A 225 21.91 -33.67 10.58
C ILE A 225 22.78 -33.58 9.32
N PHE A 226 23.92 -34.26 9.36
CA PHE A 226 24.92 -34.32 8.29
C PHE A 226 24.55 -35.37 7.23
N ASN A 227 25.21 -35.30 6.08
CA ASN A 227 24.93 -36.19 4.94
C ASN A 227 25.26 -37.66 5.24
N ASN A 228 26.22 -37.92 6.12
CA ASN A 228 26.60 -39.26 6.58
C ASN A 228 25.68 -39.80 7.69
N GLY A 229 24.56 -39.14 7.99
CA GLY A 229 23.62 -39.55 9.03
C GLY A 229 24.00 -39.16 10.45
N ALA A 230 25.23 -38.66 10.68
CA ALA A 230 25.62 -38.10 11.97
C ALA A 230 24.79 -36.85 12.28
N PHE A 231 24.64 -36.52 13.56
CA PHE A 231 23.96 -35.30 13.98
C PHE A 231 24.69 -34.59 15.12
N LYS A 232 24.36 -33.31 15.29
CA LYS A 232 24.85 -32.50 16.39
C LYS A 232 23.74 -31.57 16.89
N ILE A 233 23.51 -31.57 18.19
CA ILE A 233 22.73 -30.54 18.87
C ILE A 233 23.66 -29.37 19.19
N LYS A 234 23.26 -28.16 18.83
CA LYS A 234 23.98 -26.91 19.08
C LYS A 234 23.15 -26.03 20.01
N THR A 235 23.78 -25.50 21.04
CA THR A 235 23.22 -24.56 22.02
C THR A 235 24.32 -23.61 22.46
N ASP A 236 23.94 -22.42 22.92
CA ASP A 236 24.87 -21.44 23.50
C ASP A 236 25.26 -21.79 24.95
N ASN A 237 24.52 -22.69 25.61
CA ASN A 237 24.83 -23.15 26.95
C ASN A 237 25.93 -24.23 26.93
N ASN A 238 27.16 -23.83 27.27
CA ASN A 238 28.34 -24.72 27.30
C ASN A 238 28.18 -25.91 28.26
N PHE A 239 27.57 -25.70 29.43
CA PHE A 239 27.35 -26.79 30.40
C PHE A 239 26.40 -27.84 29.84
N PHE A 240 25.30 -27.40 29.22
CA PHE A 240 24.35 -28.30 28.60
C PHE A 240 24.95 -29.03 27.39
N ASN A 241 25.76 -28.34 26.58
CA ASN A 241 26.52 -28.97 25.49
C ASN A 241 27.43 -30.10 26.00
N ASN A 242 28.14 -29.88 27.11
CA ASN A 242 28.97 -30.90 27.74
C ASN A 242 28.14 -32.06 28.28
N TYR A 243 26.99 -31.78 28.90
CA TYR A 243 26.06 -32.80 29.36
C TYR A 243 25.57 -33.69 28.21
N LEU A 244 25.18 -33.12 27.07
CA LEU A 244 24.74 -33.87 25.89
C LEU A 244 25.87 -34.75 25.30
N ARG A 245 27.13 -34.27 25.35
CA ARG A 245 28.30 -35.07 24.92
C ARG A 245 28.54 -36.30 25.80
N LEU A 246 28.30 -36.17 27.10
CA LEU A 246 28.47 -37.27 28.06
C LEU A 246 27.27 -38.24 28.07
N ASN A 247 26.10 -37.78 27.61
CA ASN A 247 24.86 -38.56 27.58
C ASN A 247 24.30 -38.64 26.16
N SER A 248 24.96 -39.42 25.30
CA SER A 248 24.60 -39.55 23.89
C SER A 248 23.19 -40.10 23.64
N GLU A 249 22.67 -40.92 24.56
CA GLU A 249 21.30 -41.47 24.48
C GLU A 249 20.23 -40.37 24.56
N ILE A 250 20.43 -39.37 25.43
CA ILE A 250 19.51 -38.23 25.55
C ILE A 250 19.52 -37.39 24.27
N SER A 251 20.71 -37.21 23.67
CA SER A 251 20.83 -36.52 22.37
C SER A 251 20.02 -37.23 21.27
N LEU A 252 20.03 -38.56 21.27
CA LEU A 252 19.24 -39.37 20.33
C LEU A 252 17.73 -39.28 20.61
N GLU A 253 17.32 -39.24 21.88
CA GLU A 253 15.92 -39.07 22.28
C GLU A 253 15.36 -37.72 21.82
N ILE A 254 16.11 -36.63 22.06
CA ILE A 254 15.74 -35.28 21.61
C ILE A 254 15.58 -35.27 20.09
N LEU A 255 16.53 -35.84 19.36
CA LEU A 255 16.47 -35.95 17.90
C LEU A 255 15.21 -36.69 17.45
N LYS A 256 14.93 -37.86 18.05
CA LYS A 256 13.79 -38.71 17.69
C LYS A 256 12.46 -38.00 17.93
N ASP A 257 12.29 -37.34 19.07
CA ASP A 257 11.05 -36.64 19.41
C ASP A 257 10.82 -35.41 18.49
N VAL A 258 11.86 -34.61 18.24
CA VAL A 258 11.77 -33.47 17.32
C VAL A 258 11.40 -33.93 15.91
N LEU A 259 12.01 -35.02 15.43
CA LEU A 259 11.73 -35.56 14.11
C LEU A 259 10.33 -36.19 14.01
N ASN A 260 9.82 -36.85 15.06
CA ASN A 260 8.45 -37.35 15.11
C ASN A 260 7.44 -36.19 15.04
N LYS A 261 7.64 -35.12 15.83
CA LYS A 261 6.77 -33.93 15.80
C LYS A 261 6.77 -33.25 14.44
N TYR A 262 7.93 -33.19 13.78
CA TYR A 262 8.04 -32.66 12.43
C TYR A 262 7.30 -33.54 11.41
N ASP A 263 7.47 -34.87 11.49
CA ASP A 263 6.78 -35.84 10.63
C ASP A 263 5.25 -35.75 10.75
N GLU A 264 4.72 -35.76 11.98
CA GLU A 264 3.29 -35.59 12.25
C GLU A 264 2.74 -34.28 11.69
N LYS A 265 3.49 -33.18 11.86
CA LYS A 265 3.09 -31.87 11.34
C LYS A 265 2.99 -31.87 9.83
N LEU A 266 3.94 -32.49 9.13
CA LEU A 266 3.96 -32.49 7.67
C LEU A 266 3.00 -33.50 7.05
N LYS A 267 2.76 -34.66 7.68
CA LYS A 267 1.77 -35.65 7.21
C LYS A 267 0.32 -35.18 7.31
N LYS A 268 0.04 -34.13 8.10
CA LYS A 268 -1.26 -33.44 8.08
C LYS A 268 -1.48 -32.65 6.77
N ILE A 269 -0.39 -32.25 6.11
CA ILE A 269 -0.40 -31.37 4.93
C ILE A 269 -0.16 -32.18 3.66
N PHE A 270 0.88 -33.01 3.65
CA PHE A 270 1.40 -33.68 2.46
C PHE A 270 1.26 -35.21 2.55
N VAL A 271 1.18 -35.85 1.39
CA VAL A 271 1.33 -37.29 1.19
C VAL A 271 2.72 -37.52 0.57
N PRO A 272 3.77 -37.72 1.38
CA PRO A 272 5.14 -37.82 0.88
C PRO A 272 5.34 -39.10 0.08
N GLU A 273 6.06 -38.99 -1.04
CA GLU A 273 6.43 -40.17 -1.82
C GLU A 273 7.43 -41.06 -1.06
N ILE A 274 7.26 -42.38 -1.18
CA ILE A 274 8.17 -43.37 -0.58
C ILE A 274 9.38 -43.60 -1.49
N SER A 275 9.18 -43.55 -2.81
CA SER A 275 10.23 -43.72 -3.80
C SER A 275 9.84 -43.03 -5.10
N PHE A 276 10.68 -42.11 -5.58
CA PHE A 276 10.42 -41.36 -6.81
C PHE A 276 11.38 -41.78 -7.94
N LYS A 277 10.83 -41.92 -9.16
CA LYS A 277 11.55 -42.48 -10.33
C LYS A 277 12.62 -41.54 -10.90
N ASP A 278 12.44 -40.23 -10.75
CA ASP A 278 13.24 -39.23 -11.45
C ASP A 278 14.24 -38.48 -10.56
N LYS A 279 14.96 -39.19 -9.69
CA LYS A 279 15.95 -38.59 -8.77
C LYS A 279 16.96 -37.65 -9.45
N HIS A 280 17.33 -37.93 -10.69
CA HIS A 280 18.30 -37.14 -11.46
C HIS A 280 17.81 -35.71 -11.78
N LYS A 281 16.49 -35.47 -11.80
CA LYS A 281 15.87 -34.16 -12.06
C LYS A 281 15.87 -33.24 -10.83
N PHE A 282 16.25 -33.73 -9.66
CA PHE A 282 16.24 -32.96 -8.42
C PHE A 282 17.65 -32.75 -7.87
N ILE A 283 17.82 -31.69 -7.09
CA ILE A 283 19.02 -31.45 -6.31
C ILE A 283 19.04 -32.47 -5.16
N SER A 284 20.18 -33.14 -4.98
CA SER A 284 20.32 -34.26 -4.04
C SER A 284 20.24 -33.86 -2.56
N SER A 285 20.51 -32.59 -2.24
CA SER A 285 20.43 -32.07 -0.88
C SER A 285 18.98 -31.69 -0.53
N PRO A 286 18.32 -32.42 0.37
CA PRO A 286 16.95 -32.11 0.76
C PRO A 286 16.88 -30.90 1.69
N GLU A 287 15.76 -30.20 1.63
CA GLU A 287 15.40 -29.09 2.50
C GLU A 287 14.23 -29.46 3.44
N LEU A 288 14.05 -28.66 4.48
CA LEU A 288 12.90 -28.71 5.37
C LEU A 288 11.90 -27.63 4.94
N LEU A 289 10.61 -27.81 5.25
CA LEU A 289 9.57 -26.82 4.93
C LEU A 289 9.94 -25.42 5.41
N SER A 290 10.53 -25.32 6.61
CA SER A 290 10.86 -24.03 7.21
C SER A 290 12.07 -23.33 6.60
N ASN A 291 12.77 -24.00 5.68
CA ASN A 291 13.96 -23.49 5.01
C ASN A 291 13.67 -23.13 3.54
N LEU A 292 12.46 -23.43 3.05
CA LEU A 292 12.04 -23.05 1.70
C LEU A 292 12.03 -21.53 1.57
N ASN A 293 12.81 -21.01 0.62
CA ASN A 293 12.86 -19.58 0.35
C ASN A 293 11.69 -19.16 -0.57
N VAL A 294 10.55 -18.82 0.02
CA VAL A 294 9.41 -18.24 -0.69
C VAL A 294 9.71 -16.78 -1.02
N LYS A 295 10.14 -16.53 -2.25
CA LYS A 295 10.50 -15.19 -2.72
C LYS A 295 9.26 -14.29 -2.81
N THR A 296 9.47 -12.99 -2.63
CA THR A 296 8.40 -11.96 -2.69
C THR A 296 7.81 -11.78 -4.09
N ASN A 297 8.54 -12.18 -5.14
CA ASN A 297 8.08 -12.07 -6.52
C ASN A 297 7.22 -13.27 -6.97
N TYR A 298 7.10 -14.33 -6.16
CA TYR A 298 6.20 -15.44 -6.46
C TYR A 298 4.76 -15.02 -6.20
N ASN A 299 3.91 -15.13 -7.22
CA ASN A 299 2.49 -14.73 -7.15
C ASN A 299 1.52 -15.88 -7.44
N LEU A 300 2.01 -16.98 -8.02
CA LEU A 300 1.23 -18.16 -8.39
C LEU A 300 1.88 -19.42 -7.80
N LEU A 301 1.05 -20.26 -7.18
CA LEU A 301 1.45 -21.56 -6.63
C LEU A 301 0.63 -22.67 -7.29
N LEU A 302 1.30 -23.60 -7.97
CA LEU A 302 0.69 -24.80 -8.54
C LEU A 302 0.87 -25.96 -7.55
N ILE A 303 -0.19 -26.69 -7.25
CA ILE A 303 -0.17 -27.79 -6.28
C ILE A 303 -0.77 -29.03 -6.92
N ASN A 304 -0.04 -30.14 -6.90
CA ASN A 304 -0.57 -31.42 -7.34
C ASN A 304 -1.38 -32.05 -6.20
N ASP A 305 -2.69 -32.11 -6.36
CA ASP A 305 -3.62 -32.58 -5.31
C ASP A 305 -3.35 -34.03 -4.88
N GLN A 306 -2.71 -34.84 -5.74
CA GLN A 306 -2.34 -36.22 -5.42
C GLN A 306 -1.33 -36.31 -4.25
N PHE A 307 -0.53 -35.28 -4.05
CA PHE A 307 0.47 -35.21 -2.97
C PHE A 307 0.01 -34.43 -1.76
N ILE A 308 -1.27 -34.02 -1.72
CA ILE A 308 -1.83 -33.22 -0.64
C ILE A 308 -2.79 -34.06 0.20
N LYS A 309 -2.68 -33.91 1.52
CA LYS A 309 -3.59 -34.51 2.49
C LYS A 309 -4.74 -33.57 2.85
N SER A 310 -4.45 -32.27 2.97
CA SER A 310 -5.42 -31.24 3.35
C SER A 310 -5.06 -29.87 2.79
N ASP A 311 -5.91 -29.37 1.89
CA ASP A 311 -5.76 -28.05 1.26
C ASP A 311 -5.96 -26.94 2.29
N THR A 312 -6.87 -27.15 3.25
CA THR A 312 -7.11 -26.18 4.33
C THR A 312 -5.86 -25.96 5.17
N GLU A 313 -5.08 -27.01 5.45
CA GLU A 313 -3.83 -26.87 6.19
C GLU A 313 -2.74 -26.20 5.35
N ILE A 314 -2.73 -26.41 4.02
CA ILE A 314 -1.86 -25.67 3.10
C ILE A 314 -2.18 -24.18 3.11
N ILE A 315 -3.46 -23.82 2.93
CA ILE A 315 -3.90 -22.43 2.80
C ILE A 315 -3.65 -21.65 4.10
N LYS A 316 -3.89 -22.28 5.26
CA LYS A 316 -3.62 -21.71 6.59
C LYS A 316 -2.13 -21.53 6.89
N ASN A 317 -1.25 -22.25 6.19
CA ASN A 317 0.19 -22.15 6.41
C ASN A 317 0.73 -20.86 5.79
N LYS A 318 0.84 -19.82 6.63
CA LYS A 318 1.31 -18.49 6.24
C LYS A 318 2.75 -18.48 5.71
N ASP A 319 3.61 -19.36 6.21
CA ASP A 319 5.00 -19.45 5.74
C ASP A 319 5.06 -20.02 4.32
N PHE A 320 4.20 -20.99 4.01
CA PHE A 320 4.15 -21.66 2.71
C PHE A 320 3.45 -20.83 1.61
N THR A 321 2.40 -20.10 1.98
CA THR A 321 1.59 -19.31 1.04
C THR A 321 1.88 -17.81 1.09
N LYS A 322 3.01 -17.42 1.70
CA LYS A 322 3.42 -16.02 1.82
C LYS A 322 3.56 -15.37 0.44
N ASN A 323 2.93 -14.22 0.23
CA ASN A 323 2.92 -13.45 -1.02
C ASN A 323 2.19 -14.11 -2.21
N ILE A 324 1.61 -15.30 -2.04
CA ILE A 324 0.86 -15.99 -3.09
C ILE A 324 -0.54 -15.40 -3.18
N GLN A 325 -0.90 -14.93 -4.38
CA GLN A 325 -2.23 -14.40 -4.69
C GLN A 325 -3.14 -15.48 -5.29
N ILE A 326 -2.58 -16.38 -6.10
CA ILE A 326 -3.32 -17.41 -6.83
C ILE A 326 -2.73 -18.79 -6.49
N ILE A 327 -3.59 -19.74 -6.13
CA ILE A 327 -3.26 -21.14 -5.90
C ILE A 327 -4.06 -22.00 -6.87
N ILE A 328 -3.38 -22.81 -7.68
CA ILE A 328 -4.02 -23.75 -8.60
C ILE A 328 -3.73 -25.18 -8.14
N PHE A 329 -4.77 -25.89 -7.71
CA PHE A 329 -4.72 -27.33 -7.45
C PHE A 329 -5.01 -28.07 -8.76
N TYR A 330 -4.09 -28.91 -9.23
CA TYR A 330 -4.26 -29.75 -10.42
C TYR A 330 -4.24 -31.23 -10.06
N ASN A 331 -4.71 -32.08 -10.99
CA ASN A 331 -5.03 -33.49 -10.72
C ASN A 331 -6.04 -33.66 -9.57
N SER A 332 -6.89 -32.65 -9.36
CA SER A 332 -7.86 -32.65 -8.27
C SER A 332 -8.99 -33.61 -8.54
N LYS A 333 -9.44 -34.35 -7.51
CA LYS A 333 -10.68 -35.14 -7.57
C LYS A 333 -11.92 -34.30 -7.29
N ARG A 334 -11.74 -33.06 -6.85
CA ARG A 334 -12.82 -32.12 -6.55
C ARG A 334 -13.26 -31.50 -7.87
N ASN A 335 -13.93 -32.31 -8.67
CA ASN A 335 -14.49 -31.92 -9.96
C ASN A 335 -15.68 -30.98 -9.75
N THR A 336 -15.37 -29.72 -9.56
CA THR A 336 -16.11 -28.56 -10.05
C THR A 336 -15.08 -27.44 -10.13
N LYS A 337 -15.01 -26.74 -11.26
CA LYS A 337 -14.09 -25.61 -11.49
C LYS A 337 -14.52 -24.43 -10.64
N VAL A 338 -14.31 -24.54 -9.33
CA VAL A 338 -14.71 -23.54 -8.34
C VAL A 338 -13.50 -22.65 -8.09
N THR A 339 -13.69 -21.39 -8.48
CA THR A 339 -12.94 -20.27 -7.97
C THR A 339 -13.45 -19.95 -6.58
N ASP A 340 -12.63 -20.21 -5.57
CA ASP A 340 -12.91 -19.84 -4.19
C ASP A 340 -11.96 -18.74 -3.74
N ILE A 341 -12.43 -17.90 -2.81
CA ILE A 341 -11.59 -16.90 -2.13
C ILE A 341 -11.45 -17.32 -0.68
N VAL A 342 -10.23 -17.60 -0.24
CA VAL A 342 -9.92 -17.94 1.16
C VAL A 342 -8.69 -17.14 1.58
N ASP A 343 -8.81 -16.38 2.68
CA ASP A 343 -7.75 -15.49 3.19
C ASP A 343 -7.16 -14.58 2.08
N ASP A 344 -8.03 -13.96 1.28
CA ASP A 344 -7.72 -13.11 0.11
C ASP A 344 -6.92 -13.78 -1.01
N LYS A 345 -6.82 -15.12 -1.00
CA LYS A 345 -6.19 -15.90 -2.08
C LYS A 345 -7.25 -16.50 -2.99
N LEU A 346 -6.99 -16.43 -4.30
CA LEU A 346 -7.79 -17.06 -5.34
C LEU A 346 -7.37 -18.52 -5.48
N ILE A 347 -8.31 -19.44 -5.25
CA ILE A 347 -8.07 -20.88 -5.34
C ILE A 347 -8.81 -21.41 -6.56
N PHE A 348 -8.10 -22.18 -7.39
CA PHE A 348 -8.65 -22.76 -8.60
C PHE A 348 -8.33 -24.25 -8.67
N TYR A 349 -9.36 -25.08 -8.84
CA TYR A 349 -9.22 -26.53 -8.98
C TYR A 349 -9.32 -26.95 -10.44
N VAL A 350 -8.38 -27.80 -10.83
CA VAL A 350 -8.19 -28.26 -12.19
C VAL A 350 -8.07 -29.77 -12.19
N ASP A 351 -8.63 -30.39 -13.23
CA ASP A 351 -8.60 -31.83 -13.44
C ASP A 351 -7.16 -32.28 -13.78
N TYR A 352 -7.04 -33.49 -14.32
CA TYR A 352 -5.76 -34.07 -14.71
C TYR A 352 -5.02 -33.22 -15.77
N ILE A 353 -3.72 -33.00 -15.56
CA ILE A 353 -2.83 -32.33 -16.53
C ILE A 353 -1.66 -33.24 -16.86
N ASP A 354 -1.59 -33.73 -18.09
CA ASP A 354 -0.48 -34.56 -18.55
C ASP A 354 0.75 -33.70 -18.91
N ASN A 355 1.55 -33.37 -17.90
CA ASN A 355 2.81 -32.67 -18.08
C ASN A 355 3.88 -33.21 -17.13
N GLU A 356 5.01 -33.63 -17.69
CA GLU A 356 6.10 -34.26 -16.95
C GLU A 356 6.61 -33.43 -15.76
N VAL A 357 6.74 -32.10 -15.93
CA VAL A 357 7.20 -31.20 -14.86
C VAL A 357 6.17 -31.15 -13.73
N LEU A 358 4.89 -30.97 -14.05
CA LEU A 358 3.82 -30.96 -13.05
C LEU A 358 3.69 -32.32 -12.34
N GLN A 359 3.73 -33.42 -13.09
CA GLN A 359 3.62 -34.76 -12.51
C GLN A 359 4.82 -35.15 -11.64
N SER A 360 6.01 -34.59 -11.92
CA SER A 360 7.21 -34.83 -11.12
C SER A 360 7.22 -34.04 -9.80
N ASN A 361 6.47 -32.94 -9.69
CA ASN A 361 6.53 -32.04 -8.54
C ASN A 361 5.28 -32.13 -7.68
N SER A 362 5.44 -31.99 -6.36
CA SER A 362 4.31 -31.85 -5.43
C SER A 362 3.71 -30.45 -5.49
N PHE A 363 4.56 -29.43 -5.62
CA PHE A 363 4.13 -28.05 -5.82
C PHE A 363 5.21 -27.24 -6.55
N ILE A 364 4.80 -26.14 -7.18
CA ILE A 364 5.66 -25.26 -7.96
C ILE A 364 5.29 -23.81 -7.69
N TYR A 365 6.27 -23.00 -7.31
CA TYR A 365 6.12 -21.55 -7.27
C TYR A 365 6.45 -20.94 -8.63
N LEU A 366 5.68 -19.94 -9.03
CA LEU A 366 5.88 -19.16 -10.26
C LEU A 366 5.91 -17.66 -9.94
N ASP A 367 6.89 -16.97 -10.51
CA ASP A 367 6.90 -15.50 -10.53
C ASP A 367 6.07 -14.94 -11.69
N SER A 368 5.98 -13.62 -11.80
CA SER A 368 5.23 -12.94 -12.88
C SER A 368 5.73 -13.24 -14.30
N GLN A 369 6.97 -13.74 -14.46
CA GLN A 369 7.55 -14.15 -15.74
C GLN A 369 7.39 -15.65 -16.01
N ASN A 370 6.69 -16.38 -15.12
CA ASN A 370 6.53 -17.84 -15.16
C ASN A 370 7.85 -18.62 -14.99
N LEU A 371 8.85 -18.01 -14.36
CA LEU A 371 10.03 -18.75 -13.91
C LEU A 371 9.63 -19.63 -12.72
N MET A 372 9.92 -20.92 -12.85
CA MET A 372 9.47 -21.94 -11.90
C MET A 372 10.51 -22.24 -10.83
N ASN A 373 9.99 -22.58 -9.64
CA ASN A 373 10.75 -23.17 -8.56
C ASN A 373 9.92 -24.35 -7.99
N GLY A 374 10.21 -25.55 -8.50
CA GLY A 374 9.45 -26.77 -8.22
C GLY A 374 10.02 -27.58 -7.06
N PHE A 375 9.15 -28.25 -6.30
CA PHE A 375 9.54 -29.09 -5.19
C PHE A 375 8.77 -30.41 -5.19
N LEU A 376 9.47 -31.49 -4.82
CA LEU A 376 8.90 -32.79 -4.53
C LEU A 376 9.00 -33.09 -3.04
N VAL A 377 7.90 -33.53 -2.43
CA VAL A 377 7.87 -34.00 -1.04
C VAL A 377 8.04 -35.52 -1.02
N ALA A 378 9.13 -36.00 -0.44
CA ALA A 378 9.42 -37.42 -0.35
C ALA A 378 9.99 -37.79 1.02
N ASN A 379 9.80 -39.05 1.42
CA ASN A 379 10.36 -39.58 2.66
C ASN A 379 11.86 -39.82 2.52
N LYS A 380 12.62 -39.35 3.51
CA LYS A 380 14.04 -39.67 3.69
C LYS A 380 14.22 -40.46 4.98
N LEU A 381 14.93 -41.59 4.86
CA LEU A 381 15.36 -42.37 6.01
C LEU A 381 16.48 -41.63 6.75
N VAL A 382 16.27 -41.38 8.04
CA VAL A 382 17.31 -40.95 8.98
C VAL A 382 17.82 -42.19 9.69
N GLU A 383 18.90 -42.77 9.14
CA GLU A 383 19.44 -44.08 9.55
C GLU A 383 19.70 -44.18 11.05
N ILE A 384 20.23 -43.12 11.67
CA ILE A 384 20.66 -43.13 13.08
C ILE A 384 19.52 -43.36 14.08
N ILE A 385 18.28 -43.06 13.70
CA ILE A 385 17.08 -43.32 14.51
C ILE A 385 16.05 -44.23 13.80
N ASN A 386 16.40 -44.75 12.61
CA ASN A 386 15.55 -45.56 11.76
C ASN A 386 14.13 -44.96 11.55
N LEU A 387 14.06 -43.66 11.22
CA LEU A 387 12.80 -42.95 11.01
C LEU A 387 12.74 -42.37 9.60
N ASN A 388 11.60 -42.55 8.91
CA ASN A 388 11.32 -41.90 7.64
C ASN A 388 10.59 -40.58 7.88
N ILE A 389 11.20 -39.48 7.46
CA ILE A 389 10.62 -38.13 7.59
C ILE A 389 10.40 -37.48 6.21
N PRO A 390 9.32 -36.69 6.03
CA PRO A 390 9.06 -35.95 4.81
C PRO A 390 10.05 -34.79 4.64
N VAL A 391 10.76 -34.77 3.52
CA VAL A 391 11.69 -33.70 3.14
C VAL A 391 11.39 -33.20 1.73
N PHE A 392 11.90 -32.02 1.41
CA PHE A 392 11.63 -31.34 0.15
C PHE A 392 12.86 -31.43 -0.74
N PHE A 393 12.69 -31.96 -1.95
CA PHE A 393 13.73 -31.97 -2.97
C PHE A 393 13.44 -30.86 -3.99
N LEU A 394 14.40 -29.97 -4.18
CA LEU A 394 14.29 -28.88 -5.15
C LEU A 394 14.50 -29.42 -6.57
N TYR A 395 13.58 -29.11 -7.48
CA TYR A 395 13.67 -29.46 -8.89
C TYR A 395 14.80 -28.68 -9.56
N LYS A 396 15.59 -29.34 -10.42
CA LYS A 396 16.60 -28.65 -11.23
C LYS A 396 15.88 -27.80 -12.27
N ASN A 397 15.86 -26.49 -12.05
CA ASN A 397 15.09 -25.57 -12.88
C ASN A 397 15.44 -25.71 -14.37
N PRO A 398 14.45 -25.87 -15.27
CA PRO A 398 14.66 -25.65 -16.69
C PRO A 398 14.93 -24.15 -16.92
N THR A 399 15.71 -23.83 -17.95
CA THR A 399 16.06 -22.44 -18.30
C THR A 399 14.86 -21.64 -18.83
N ASP A 400 13.85 -22.33 -19.34
CA ASP A 400 12.73 -21.70 -20.02
C ASP A 400 11.50 -21.53 -19.10
N PRO A 401 10.78 -20.40 -19.20
CA PRO A 401 9.54 -20.19 -18.47
C PRO A 401 8.48 -21.23 -18.80
N LEU A 402 7.64 -21.54 -17.81
CA LEU A 402 6.54 -22.48 -17.96
C LEU A 402 5.43 -21.86 -18.83
N ASN A 403 5.05 -22.52 -19.93
CA ASN A 403 3.96 -22.06 -20.79
C ASN A 403 2.59 -22.44 -20.21
N LEU A 404 2.03 -21.57 -19.37
CA LEU A 404 0.75 -21.78 -18.69
C LEU A 404 -0.42 -22.00 -19.66
N VAL A 405 -0.49 -21.25 -20.76
CA VAL A 405 -1.55 -21.40 -21.77
C VAL A 405 -1.60 -22.84 -22.29
N SER A 406 -0.42 -23.39 -22.63
CA SER A 406 -0.33 -24.76 -23.15
C SER A 406 -0.71 -25.82 -22.10
N LEU A 407 -0.32 -25.61 -20.84
CA LEU A 407 -0.56 -26.55 -19.74
C LEU A 407 -2.03 -26.63 -19.35
N PHE A 408 -2.72 -25.50 -19.36
CA PHE A 408 -4.11 -25.44 -18.93
C PHE A 408 -5.11 -25.54 -20.09
N LYS A 409 -4.65 -25.77 -21.33
CA LYS A 409 -5.49 -25.78 -22.55
C LYS A 409 -6.76 -26.62 -22.44
N SER A 410 -6.68 -27.82 -21.87
CA SER A 410 -7.83 -28.72 -21.67
C SER A 410 -8.84 -28.21 -20.64
N ASN A 411 -8.41 -27.31 -19.75
CA ASN A 411 -9.17 -26.82 -18.62
C ASN A 411 -9.72 -25.40 -18.78
N ILE A 412 -9.06 -24.59 -19.63
CA ILE A 412 -9.39 -23.20 -19.95
C ILE A 412 -10.83 -23.05 -20.46
N LYS A 413 -11.32 -23.97 -21.30
CA LYS A 413 -12.65 -23.85 -21.93
C LYS A 413 -13.76 -23.63 -20.90
N ASN A 414 -13.85 -24.47 -19.88
CA ASN A 414 -14.94 -24.32 -18.91
C ASN A 414 -14.71 -23.12 -17.96
N ALA A 415 -13.46 -22.67 -17.76
CA ALA A 415 -13.21 -21.45 -16.99
C ALA A 415 -13.74 -20.22 -17.74
N LEU A 416 -13.54 -20.19 -19.06
CA LEU A 416 -14.15 -19.20 -19.96
C LEU A 416 -15.68 -19.30 -19.96
N GLU A 417 -16.25 -20.50 -20.08
CA GLU A 417 -17.72 -20.71 -20.01
C GLU A 417 -18.30 -20.23 -18.66
N LYS A 418 -17.60 -20.51 -17.55
CA LYS A 418 -18.03 -20.06 -16.22
C LYS A 418 -17.89 -18.55 -16.04
N PHE A 419 -16.87 -17.94 -16.63
CA PHE A 419 -16.73 -16.48 -16.68
C PHE A 419 -17.91 -15.85 -17.41
N GLU A 420 -18.22 -16.32 -18.62
CA GLU A 420 -19.37 -15.88 -19.41
C GLU A 420 -20.68 -16.05 -18.65
N HIS A 421 -20.93 -17.24 -18.10
CA HIS A 421 -22.14 -17.51 -17.32
C HIS A 421 -22.24 -16.65 -16.04
N SER A 422 -21.13 -16.32 -15.40
CA SER A 422 -21.13 -15.47 -14.20
C SER A 422 -21.42 -14.00 -14.55
N LEU A 423 -20.91 -13.52 -15.70
CA LEU A 423 -21.23 -12.20 -16.23
C LEU A 423 -22.72 -12.08 -16.56
N LEU A 424 -23.28 -13.06 -17.28
CA LEU A 424 -24.70 -13.06 -17.67
C LEU A 424 -25.67 -13.10 -16.48
N ASN A 425 -25.24 -13.67 -15.35
CA ASN A 425 -26.03 -13.70 -14.11
C ASN A 425 -25.70 -12.53 -13.14
N SER A 426 -24.96 -11.52 -13.61
CA SER A 426 -24.53 -10.36 -12.82
C SER A 426 -23.75 -10.71 -11.54
N ASN A 427 -23.09 -11.89 -11.49
CA ASN A 427 -22.23 -12.29 -10.38
C ASN A 427 -20.80 -11.76 -10.59
N TYR A 428 -20.67 -10.43 -10.57
CA TYR A 428 -19.43 -9.72 -10.92
C TYR A 428 -18.23 -10.09 -10.04
N LYS A 429 -18.46 -10.43 -8.76
CA LYS A 429 -17.39 -10.91 -7.85
C LYS A 429 -16.74 -12.20 -8.36
N THR A 430 -17.56 -13.15 -8.78
CA THR A 430 -17.07 -14.43 -9.32
C THR A 430 -16.41 -14.21 -10.68
N SER A 431 -17.03 -13.40 -11.55
CA SER A 431 -16.46 -13.05 -12.86
C SER A 431 -15.08 -12.41 -12.73
N MET A 432 -14.91 -11.44 -11.82
CA MET A 432 -13.63 -10.78 -11.57
C MET A 432 -12.57 -11.75 -11.04
N SER A 433 -12.94 -12.67 -10.15
CA SER A 433 -12.04 -13.69 -9.63
C SER A 433 -11.53 -14.61 -10.75
N ILE A 434 -12.41 -15.02 -11.66
CA ILE A 434 -12.06 -15.85 -12.82
C ILE A 434 -11.21 -15.04 -13.81
N TYR A 435 -11.53 -13.76 -14.04
CA TYR A 435 -10.74 -12.85 -14.87
C TYR A 435 -9.28 -12.79 -14.43
N ILE A 436 -9.01 -12.59 -13.13
CA ILE A 436 -7.65 -12.49 -12.60
C ILE A 436 -6.85 -13.77 -12.86
N ILE A 437 -7.50 -14.94 -12.75
CA ILE A 437 -6.86 -16.22 -13.05
C ILE A 437 -6.59 -16.35 -14.55
N LEU A 438 -7.57 -16.05 -15.42
CA LEU A 438 -7.41 -16.15 -16.87
C LEU A 438 -6.36 -15.18 -17.40
N GLU A 439 -6.30 -13.98 -16.84
CA GLU A 439 -5.23 -13.00 -17.10
C GLU A 439 -3.87 -13.56 -16.67
N ARG A 440 -3.77 -14.14 -15.46
CA ARG A 440 -2.51 -14.77 -15.01
C ARG A 440 -2.06 -15.91 -15.91
N LEU A 441 -3.00 -16.62 -16.53
CA LEU A 441 -2.76 -17.69 -17.50
C LEU A 441 -2.50 -17.18 -18.93
N SER A 442 -2.46 -15.86 -19.14
CA SER A 442 -2.23 -15.21 -20.44
C SER A 442 -3.33 -15.46 -21.49
N LEU A 443 -4.59 -15.40 -21.05
CA LEU A 443 -5.80 -15.60 -21.88
C LEU A 443 -6.64 -14.34 -22.00
N GLU A 444 -6.00 -13.18 -21.98
CA GLU A 444 -6.69 -11.89 -22.01
C GLU A 444 -7.51 -11.72 -23.29
N ARG A 445 -7.05 -12.29 -24.42
CA ARG A 445 -7.76 -12.19 -25.71
C ARG A 445 -9.12 -12.88 -25.67
N GLU A 446 -9.17 -14.08 -25.13
CA GLU A 446 -10.40 -14.87 -25.00
C GLU A 446 -11.38 -14.20 -24.03
N VAL A 447 -10.88 -13.65 -22.93
CA VAL A 447 -11.69 -12.85 -22.00
C VAL A 447 -12.27 -11.62 -22.68
N ILE A 448 -11.45 -10.86 -23.42
CA ILE A 448 -11.89 -9.66 -24.14
C ILE A 448 -13.04 -10.01 -25.09
N ALA A 449 -12.94 -11.11 -25.84
CA ALA A 449 -13.99 -11.55 -26.75
C ALA A 449 -15.31 -11.87 -26.01
N ILE A 450 -15.25 -12.48 -24.83
CA ILE A 450 -16.44 -12.75 -24.01
C ILE A 450 -17.04 -11.44 -23.47
N LEU A 451 -16.20 -10.52 -23.00
CA LEU A 451 -16.65 -9.21 -22.54
C LEU A 451 -17.30 -8.40 -23.67
N GLU A 452 -16.71 -8.43 -24.86
CA GLU A 452 -17.27 -7.78 -26.05
C GLU A 452 -18.66 -8.33 -26.38
N LYS A 453 -18.83 -9.66 -26.41
CA LYS A 453 -20.14 -10.30 -26.61
C LYS A 453 -21.14 -9.91 -25.53
N PHE A 454 -20.73 -9.95 -24.26
CA PHE A 454 -21.56 -9.56 -23.12
C PHE A 454 -22.03 -8.10 -23.20
N LEU A 455 -21.16 -7.18 -23.66
CA LEU A 455 -21.54 -5.79 -23.89
C LEU A 455 -22.42 -5.62 -25.12
N LEU A 456 -22.19 -6.40 -26.18
CA LEU A 456 -22.97 -6.37 -27.41
C LEU A 456 -24.44 -6.72 -27.17
N ASP A 457 -24.73 -7.68 -26.28
CA ASP A 457 -26.09 -8.12 -25.96
C ASP A 457 -26.98 -6.99 -25.42
N THR A 458 -26.40 -5.95 -24.81
CA THR A 458 -27.13 -4.77 -24.29
C THR A 458 -26.62 -3.46 -24.87
N VAL A 459 -26.04 -3.50 -26.08
CA VAL A 459 -25.38 -2.32 -26.66
C VAL A 459 -26.30 -1.11 -26.86
N ASN A 460 -27.61 -1.33 -27.03
CA ASN A 460 -28.55 -0.23 -27.18
C ASN A 460 -28.79 0.51 -25.84
N SER A 461 -28.88 -0.22 -24.73
CA SER A 461 -29.20 0.33 -23.40
C SER A 461 -27.96 0.62 -22.55
N GLY A 462 -26.80 0.04 -22.86
CA GLY A 462 -25.58 0.16 -22.06
C GLY A 462 -25.64 -0.49 -20.67
N SER A 463 -26.70 -1.24 -20.35
CA SER A 463 -26.97 -1.71 -18.98
C SER A 463 -25.84 -2.59 -18.42
N ASN A 464 -25.34 -3.54 -19.21
CA ASN A 464 -24.24 -4.42 -18.78
C ASN A 464 -22.95 -3.64 -18.52
N TYR A 465 -22.67 -2.60 -19.32
CA TYR A 465 -21.52 -1.74 -19.11
C TYR A 465 -21.64 -0.95 -17.81
N ILE A 466 -22.79 -0.30 -17.58
CA ILE A 466 -23.02 0.54 -16.39
C ILE A 466 -22.94 -0.30 -15.11
N GLU A 467 -23.63 -1.44 -15.08
CA GLU A 467 -23.63 -2.32 -13.91
C GLU A 467 -22.22 -2.79 -13.56
N MET A 468 -21.49 -3.31 -14.55
CA MET A 468 -20.12 -3.80 -14.34
C MET A 468 -19.15 -2.65 -14.00
N ARG A 469 -19.26 -1.49 -14.66
CA ARG A 469 -18.45 -0.30 -14.35
C ARG A 469 -18.62 0.12 -12.90
N ASN A 470 -19.87 0.20 -12.42
CA ASN A 470 -20.16 0.61 -11.05
C ASN A 470 -19.56 -0.38 -10.04
N TYR A 471 -19.70 -1.68 -10.28
CA TYR A 471 -19.05 -2.71 -9.45
C TYR A 471 -17.51 -2.59 -9.44
N LEU A 472 -16.89 -2.32 -10.60
CA LEU A 472 -15.43 -2.18 -10.71
C LEU A 472 -14.90 -0.93 -10.01
N LEU A 473 -15.67 0.15 -9.98
CA LEU A 473 -15.35 1.35 -9.22
C LEU A 473 -15.41 1.10 -7.71
N GLU A 474 -16.43 0.37 -7.23
CA GLU A 474 -16.56 -0.01 -5.83
C GLU A 474 -15.46 -0.98 -5.37
N SER A 475 -15.02 -1.87 -6.25
CA SER A 475 -13.95 -2.84 -5.97
C SER A 475 -12.53 -2.33 -6.27
N GLU A 476 -12.39 -1.05 -6.60
CA GLU A 476 -11.12 -0.36 -6.90
C GLU A 476 -10.26 -1.02 -8.01
N ASN A 477 -10.86 -1.81 -8.90
CA ASN A 477 -10.12 -2.50 -9.98
C ASN A 477 -9.97 -1.62 -11.23
N ARG A 478 -9.00 -0.71 -11.17
CA ARG A 478 -8.72 0.24 -12.27
C ARG A 478 -8.36 -0.43 -13.59
N LYS A 479 -7.62 -1.55 -13.58
CA LYS A 479 -7.13 -2.20 -14.80
C LYS A 479 -8.27 -2.80 -15.64
N LEU A 480 -9.16 -3.54 -14.98
CA LEU A 480 -10.32 -4.13 -15.66
C LEU A 480 -11.33 -3.05 -16.07
N SER A 481 -11.49 -1.99 -15.27
CA SER A 481 -12.35 -0.84 -15.62
C SER A 481 -11.89 -0.16 -16.92
N LEU A 482 -10.58 0.11 -17.07
CA LEU A 482 -10.02 0.67 -18.31
C LEU A 482 -10.18 -0.28 -19.51
N THR A 483 -10.06 -1.59 -19.29
CA THR A 483 -10.25 -2.60 -20.33
C THR A 483 -11.70 -2.63 -20.79
N LEU A 484 -12.66 -2.62 -19.86
CA LEU A 484 -14.09 -2.58 -20.14
C LEU A 484 -14.48 -1.33 -20.93
N GLU A 485 -14.00 -0.16 -20.51
CA GLU A 485 -14.29 1.12 -21.18
C GLU A 485 -13.74 1.14 -22.61
N LYS A 486 -12.55 0.59 -22.83
CA LYS A 486 -11.98 0.44 -24.17
C LYS A 486 -12.84 -0.45 -25.07
N ILE A 487 -13.25 -1.62 -24.58
CA ILE A 487 -14.11 -2.55 -25.34
C ILE A 487 -15.44 -1.89 -25.70
N ALA A 488 -16.09 -1.22 -24.73
CA ALA A 488 -17.34 -0.50 -24.96
C ALA A 488 -17.20 0.58 -26.04
N LYS A 489 -16.12 1.36 -25.98
CA LYS A 489 -15.81 2.40 -26.97
C LYS A 489 -15.64 1.83 -28.37
N ASP A 490 -14.82 0.78 -28.51
CA ASP A 490 -14.53 0.15 -29.81
C ASP A 490 -15.82 -0.47 -30.38
N LEU A 491 -16.64 -1.11 -29.54
CA LEU A 491 -17.94 -1.67 -29.90
C LEU A 491 -18.91 -0.62 -30.46
N ILE A 492 -19.05 0.54 -29.79
CA ILE A 492 -19.93 1.65 -30.22
C ILE A 492 -19.50 2.18 -31.59
N ILE A 493 -18.19 2.30 -31.82
CA ILE A 493 -17.66 2.71 -33.13
C ILE A 493 -18.03 1.69 -34.20
N ASP A 494 -17.87 0.40 -33.91
CA ASP A 494 -18.14 -0.66 -34.89
C ASP A 494 -19.63 -0.79 -35.25
N ILE A 495 -20.53 -0.70 -34.27
CA ILE A 495 -21.98 -0.77 -34.54
C ILE A 495 -22.54 0.46 -35.24
N SER A 496 -21.83 1.60 -35.20
CA SER A 496 -22.32 2.87 -35.78
C SER A 496 -22.65 2.78 -37.27
N LYS A 497 -21.95 1.92 -38.01
CA LYS A 497 -22.18 1.69 -39.45
C LYS A 497 -23.55 1.11 -39.77
N ASN A 498 -24.24 0.52 -38.78
CA ASN A 498 -25.50 -0.19 -38.95
C ASN A 498 -26.66 0.46 -38.19
N LYS A 499 -26.47 1.70 -37.71
CA LYS A 499 -27.42 2.42 -36.86
C LYS A 499 -27.73 3.77 -37.46
N SER A 500 -28.94 4.25 -37.22
CA SER A 500 -29.31 5.62 -37.57
C SER A 500 -28.62 6.62 -36.63
N ASP A 501 -28.51 7.87 -37.07
CA ASP A 501 -27.91 8.95 -36.28
C ASP A 501 -28.58 9.09 -34.90
N GLU A 502 -29.92 9.03 -34.83
CA GLU A 502 -30.67 9.19 -33.59
C GLU A 502 -30.41 8.04 -32.60
N GLU A 503 -30.43 6.80 -33.10
CA GLU A 503 -30.07 5.63 -32.30
C GLU A 503 -28.64 5.76 -31.77
N MET A 504 -27.69 6.25 -32.57
CA MET A 504 -26.30 6.41 -32.14
C MET A 504 -26.15 7.44 -31.03
N PHE A 505 -26.84 8.57 -31.10
CA PHE A 505 -26.82 9.56 -30.01
C PHE A 505 -27.43 9.00 -28.71
N GLU A 506 -28.51 8.22 -28.81
CA GLU A 506 -29.13 7.57 -27.65
C GLU A 506 -28.19 6.54 -27.02
N ILE A 507 -27.55 5.70 -27.84
CA ILE A 507 -26.55 4.72 -27.39
C ILE A 507 -25.40 5.41 -26.65
N ILE A 508 -24.80 6.45 -27.23
CA ILE A 508 -23.68 7.15 -26.59
C ILE A 508 -24.10 7.78 -25.25
N LYS A 509 -25.32 8.33 -25.17
CA LYS A 509 -25.87 8.88 -23.92
C LYS A 509 -26.01 7.80 -22.85
N ASN A 510 -26.54 6.63 -23.20
CA ASN A 510 -26.80 5.54 -22.28
C ASN A 510 -25.53 4.99 -21.60
N TYR A 511 -24.37 5.07 -22.25
CA TYR A 511 -23.12 4.54 -21.66
C TYR A 511 -22.49 5.46 -20.61
N GLU A 512 -22.84 6.74 -20.54
CA GLU A 512 -22.30 7.69 -19.54
C GLU A 512 -20.76 7.64 -19.40
N PHE A 513 -20.01 7.70 -20.51
CA PHE A 513 -18.55 7.74 -20.44
C PHE A 513 -18.08 8.95 -19.62
N LYS A 514 -17.02 8.77 -18.81
CA LYS A 514 -16.43 9.87 -18.02
C LYS A 514 -15.13 10.39 -18.64
N ASP A 515 -14.38 9.55 -19.34
CA ASP A 515 -13.13 9.99 -19.97
C ASP A 515 -13.44 10.80 -21.24
N SER A 516 -13.11 12.09 -21.19
CA SER A 516 -13.28 13.01 -22.30
C SER A 516 -12.53 12.58 -23.56
N LYS A 517 -11.40 11.87 -23.43
CA LYS A 517 -10.67 11.35 -24.58
C LYS A 517 -11.44 10.26 -25.30
N ASN A 518 -12.10 9.36 -24.55
CA ASN A 518 -12.92 8.30 -25.14
C ASN A 518 -14.16 8.88 -25.82
N ILE A 519 -14.83 9.84 -25.18
CA ILE A 519 -15.99 10.55 -25.77
C ILE A 519 -15.59 11.22 -27.10
N LEU A 520 -14.47 11.96 -27.12
CA LEU A 520 -13.99 12.63 -28.33
C LEU A 520 -13.59 11.63 -29.43
N ASP A 521 -12.97 10.50 -29.08
CA ASP A 521 -12.59 9.46 -30.05
C ASP A 521 -13.82 8.80 -30.69
N ILE A 522 -14.88 8.52 -29.89
CA ILE A 522 -16.16 8.01 -30.38
C ILE A 522 -16.73 8.97 -31.42
N PHE A 523 -16.99 10.23 -31.06
CA PHE A 523 -17.64 11.18 -31.96
C PHE A 523 -16.87 11.47 -33.25
N ASN A 524 -15.54 11.36 -33.23
CA ASN A 524 -14.72 11.53 -34.42
C ASN A 524 -14.72 10.30 -35.35
N LYS A 525 -15.09 9.11 -34.85
CA LYS A 525 -15.02 7.83 -35.60
C LYS A 525 -16.37 7.23 -35.95
N ILE A 526 -17.45 7.59 -35.26
CA ILE A 526 -18.79 7.08 -35.56
C ILE A 526 -19.26 7.50 -36.96
N ASP A 527 -19.97 6.60 -37.63
CA ASP A 527 -20.62 6.85 -38.90
C ASP A 527 -21.97 7.54 -38.65
N VAL A 528 -21.97 8.86 -38.75
CA VAL A 528 -23.14 9.74 -38.56
C VAL A 528 -23.06 10.83 -39.62
N GLU A 529 -24.19 11.25 -40.19
CA GLU A 529 -24.16 12.25 -41.26
C GLU A 529 -23.54 13.59 -40.81
N ASN A 530 -22.69 14.17 -41.65
CA ASN A 530 -22.04 15.46 -41.41
C ASN A 530 -22.96 16.64 -41.74
N ASN A 531 -24.14 16.69 -41.12
CA ASN A 531 -25.09 17.79 -41.23
C ASN A 531 -25.08 18.68 -39.96
N ILE A 532 -25.60 19.91 -40.06
CA ILE A 532 -25.53 20.87 -38.96
C ILE A 532 -26.35 20.45 -37.73
N GLU A 533 -27.45 19.72 -37.93
CA GLU A 533 -28.33 19.29 -36.85
C GLU A 533 -27.62 18.28 -35.95
N ASN A 534 -26.93 17.30 -36.57
CA ASN A 534 -26.09 16.34 -35.87
C ASN A 534 -24.91 17.03 -35.17
N ILE A 535 -24.24 17.98 -35.84
CA ILE A 535 -23.16 18.76 -35.21
C ILE A 535 -23.66 19.51 -33.97
N TYR A 536 -24.86 20.09 -34.00
CA TYR A 536 -25.44 20.73 -32.82
C TYR A 536 -25.79 19.74 -31.72
N LYS A 537 -26.37 18.58 -32.07
CA LYS A 537 -26.66 17.49 -31.11
C LYS A 537 -25.36 17.01 -30.43
N MET A 538 -24.29 16.79 -31.19
CA MET A 538 -22.96 16.40 -30.68
C MET A 538 -22.40 17.44 -29.72
N ASN A 539 -22.32 18.71 -30.15
CA ASN A 539 -21.72 19.77 -29.34
C ASN A 539 -22.54 20.08 -28.08
N HIS A 540 -23.86 19.90 -28.14
CA HIS A 540 -24.70 20.01 -26.95
C HIS A 540 -24.39 18.91 -25.93
N TYR A 541 -24.31 17.65 -26.37
CA TYR A 541 -23.92 16.54 -25.50
C TYR A 541 -22.51 16.73 -24.92
N LEU A 542 -21.55 17.18 -25.72
CA LEU A 542 -20.19 17.47 -25.26
C LEU A 542 -20.19 18.58 -24.19
N GLN A 543 -20.97 19.64 -24.38
CA GLN A 543 -21.11 20.72 -23.41
C GLN A 543 -21.72 20.23 -22.08
N GLU A 544 -22.74 19.37 -22.12
CA GLU A 544 -23.32 18.74 -20.91
C GLU A 544 -22.25 17.94 -20.13
N ASN A 545 -21.26 17.40 -20.84
CA ASN A 545 -20.11 16.69 -20.28
C ASN A 545 -18.88 17.59 -20.04
N SER A 546 -19.04 18.92 -20.03
CA SER A 546 -17.96 19.89 -19.82
C SER A 546 -16.81 19.82 -20.85
N ILE A 547 -17.11 19.43 -22.09
CA ILE A 547 -16.16 19.36 -23.21
C ILE A 547 -16.53 20.41 -24.26
N ASP A 548 -15.57 21.27 -24.63
CA ASP A 548 -15.75 22.23 -25.72
C ASP A 548 -15.49 21.58 -27.09
N GLY A 549 -16.55 21.00 -27.68
CA GLY A 549 -16.47 20.33 -28.99
C GLY A 549 -16.16 21.25 -30.16
N TRP A 550 -16.43 22.56 -30.05
CA TRP A 550 -16.12 23.55 -31.08
C TRP A 550 -14.62 23.84 -31.11
N LYS A 551 -14.01 24.00 -29.93
CA LYS A 551 -12.56 24.13 -29.80
C LYS A 551 -11.80 22.91 -30.31
N PHE A 552 -12.31 21.71 -30.03
CA PHE A 552 -11.71 20.46 -30.55
C PHE A 552 -12.06 20.18 -32.02
N ASN A 553 -12.90 21.02 -32.65
CA ASN A 553 -13.38 20.85 -34.02
C ASN A 553 -13.87 19.41 -34.30
N VAL A 554 -14.63 18.85 -33.35
CA VAL A 554 -15.09 17.45 -33.41
C VAL A 554 -15.85 17.21 -34.70
N LYS A 555 -15.45 16.17 -35.44
CA LYS A 555 -16.02 15.81 -36.74
C LYS A 555 -16.06 16.98 -37.75
N ASN A 556 -15.05 17.86 -37.69
CA ASN A 556 -14.95 19.07 -38.51
C ASN A 556 -16.16 20.01 -38.35
N SER A 557 -16.69 20.14 -37.14
CA SER A 557 -17.86 20.97 -36.81
C SER A 557 -17.78 22.39 -37.39
N LEU A 558 -16.60 23.02 -37.43
CA LEU A 558 -16.42 24.36 -37.98
C LEU A 558 -16.56 24.42 -39.52
N ILE A 559 -16.17 23.35 -40.22
CA ILE A 559 -16.37 23.23 -41.68
C ILE A 559 -17.85 23.04 -41.99
N VAL A 560 -18.54 22.20 -41.24
CA VAL A 560 -19.98 21.98 -41.40
C VAL A 560 -20.76 23.26 -41.11
N LEU A 561 -20.37 24.01 -40.06
CA LEU A 561 -20.96 25.30 -39.71
C LEU A 561 -20.84 26.33 -40.84
N THR A 562 -19.62 26.52 -41.37
CA THR A 562 -19.37 27.48 -42.45
C THR A 562 -20.06 27.08 -43.75
N ASN A 563 -20.10 25.79 -44.09
CA ASN A 563 -20.87 25.30 -45.24
C ASN A 563 -22.38 25.53 -45.06
N TYR A 564 -22.90 25.31 -43.85
CA TYR A 564 -24.31 25.55 -43.56
C TYR A 564 -24.67 27.03 -43.69
N PHE A 565 -23.83 27.92 -43.16
CA PHE A 565 -24.01 29.37 -43.30
C PHE A 565 -23.96 29.82 -44.76
N LYS A 566 -22.94 29.38 -45.51
CA LYS A 566 -22.79 29.62 -46.95
C LYS A 566 -24.08 29.37 -47.72
N ASN A 567 -24.72 28.23 -47.48
CA ASN A 567 -25.94 27.82 -48.19
C ASN A 567 -27.22 28.54 -47.70
N ASN A 568 -27.16 29.26 -46.58
CA ASN A 568 -28.32 29.86 -45.91
C ASN A 568 -28.08 31.31 -45.47
N ASN A 569 -27.14 32.03 -46.09
CA ASN A 569 -26.62 33.32 -45.66
C ASN A 569 -27.74 34.32 -45.28
N ARG A 570 -27.98 34.46 -43.97
CA ARG A 570 -29.05 35.27 -43.38
C ARG A 570 -28.51 36.08 -42.22
N ALA A 571 -29.07 37.27 -42.01
CA ALA A 571 -28.78 38.07 -40.83
C ALA A 571 -29.25 37.33 -39.56
N GLU A 572 -28.41 37.34 -38.52
CA GLU A 572 -28.73 36.80 -37.18
C GLU A 572 -29.15 35.32 -37.20
N MET A 573 -28.45 34.52 -38.02
CA MET A 573 -28.69 33.09 -38.20
C MET A 573 -28.33 32.25 -36.97
N PHE A 574 -27.30 32.66 -36.23
CA PHE A 574 -26.79 31.92 -35.08
C PHE A 574 -27.06 32.70 -33.78
N ASN A 575 -27.31 31.99 -32.68
CA ASN A 575 -27.32 32.59 -31.35
C ASN A 575 -25.91 32.49 -30.76
N ASP A 576 -25.24 33.64 -30.60
CA ASP A 576 -23.86 33.72 -30.13
C ASP A 576 -23.69 33.10 -28.74
N ASN A 577 -24.73 33.18 -27.90
CA ASN A 577 -24.72 32.66 -26.52
C ASN A 577 -25.22 31.21 -26.40
N LYS A 578 -25.41 30.49 -27.52
CA LYS A 578 -25.93 29.12 -27.50
C LYS A 578 -25.00 28.14 -26.77
N TYR A 579 -23.69 28.32 -26.88
CA TYR A 579 -22.67 27.46 -26.28
C TYR A 579 -21.68 28.31 -25.46
N ASN A 580 -21.21 27.78 -24.34
CA ASN A 580 -20.11 28.37 -23.57
C ASN A 580 -18.76 28.01 -24.21
N SER A 581 -18.48 28.57 -25.39
CA SER A 581 -17.26 28.34 -26.15
C SER A 581 -16.83 29.61 -26.88
N ASP A 582 -15.62 30.08 -26.61
CA ASP A 582 -15.06 31.25 -27.26
C ASP A 582 -14.96 31.07 -28.79
N VAL A 583 -14.65 29.84 -29.23
CA VAL A 583 -14.58 29.48 -30.66
C VAL A 583 -15.96 29.59 -31.30
N TRP A 584 -17.02 29.06 -30.67
CA TRP A 584 -18.39 29.22 -31.14
C TRP A 584 -18.80 30.69 -31.21
N ILE A 585 -18.58 31.44 -30.13
CA ILE A 585 -18.95 32.86 -30.04
C ILE A 585 -18.28 33.65 -31.15
N GLN A 586 -16.99 33.44 -31.40
CA GLN A 586 -16.26 34.13 -32.47
C GLN A 586 -16.84 33.79 -33.86
N HIS A 587 -17.12 32.51 -34.12
CA HIS A 587 -17.68 32.06 -35.40
C HIS A 587 -19.10 32.61 -35.61
N ALA A 588 -19.99 32.44 -34.64
CA ALA A 588 -21.37 32.90 -34.71
C ALA A 588 -21.45 34.42 -34.94
N ASN A 589 -20.69 35.20 -34.16
CA ASN A 589 -20.60 36.66 -34.31
C ASN A 589 -20.16 37.08 -35.71
N THR A 590 -19.09 36.47 -36.22
CA THR A 590 -18.51 36.85 -37.52
C THR A 590 -19.45 36.49 -38.66
N LEU A 591 -20.03 35.29 -38.66
CA LEU A 591 -20.99 34.86 -39.68
C LEU A 591 -22.28 35.70 -39.63
N ASN A 592 -22.79 36.00 -38.44
CA ASN A 592 -23.94 36.90 -38.27
C ASN A 592 -23.64 38.32 -38.79
N LEU A 593 -22.42 38.82 -38.59
CA LEU A 593 -22.00 40.12 -39.11
C LEU A 593 -21.96 40.14 -40.65
N ILE A 594 -21.46 39.08 -41.28
CA ILE A 594 -21.50 38.91 -42.75
C ILE A 594 -22.96 38.98 -43.24
N GLY A 595 -23.85 38.19 -42.64
CA GLY A 595 -25.26 38.13 -43.04
C GLY A 595 -25.98 39.47 -42.84
N LYS A 596 -25.71 40.15 -41.72
CA LYS A 596 -26.27 41.47 -41.41
C LYS A 596 -25.83 42.52 -42.43
N LEU A 597 -24.54 42.61 -42.73
CA LEU A 597 -24.01 43.57 -43.69
C LEU A 597 -24.49 43.30 -45.11
N THR A 598 -24.59 42.04 -45.50
CA THR A 598 -25.14 41.64 -46.80
C THR A 598 -26.60 42.07 -46.94
N LYS A 599 -27.42 41.88 -45.89
CA LYS A 599 -28.81 42.35 -45.87
C LYS A 599 -28.91 43.87 -46.01
N GLU A 600 -28.13 44.62 -45.25
CA GLU A 600 -28.13 46.08 -45.30
C GLU A 600 -27.68 46.63 -46.67
N LEU A 601 -26.72 45.96 -47.34
CA LEU A 601 -26.37 46.26 -48.73
C LEU A 601 -27.55 46.07 -49.68
N TYR A 602 -28.30 44.96 -49.57
CA TYR A 602 -29.50 44.74 -50.38
C TYR A 602 -30.61 45.77 -50.11
N MET A 603 -30.68 46.28 -48.88
CA MET A 603 -31.58 47.38 -48.49
C MET A 603 -31.05 48.77 -48.86
N SER A 604 -29.89 48.87 -49.51
CA SER A 604 -29.23 50.13 -49.87
C SER A 604 -28.88 51.02 -48.66
N ASN A 605 -28.70 50.45 -47.47
CA ASN A 605 -28.26 51.16 -46.27
C ASN A 605 -26.72 51.23 -46.22
N TYR A 606 -26.14 51.90 -47.22
CA TYR A 606 -24.68 51.91 -47.44
C TYR A 606 -23.90 52.55 -46.28
N GLN A 607 -24.46 53.58 -45.63
CA GLN A 607 -23.82 54.23 -44.47
C GLN A 607 -23.59 53.24 -43.33
N PHE A 608 -24.59 52.40 -43.02
CA PHE A 608 -24.43 51.37 -42.00
C PHE A 608 -23.33 50.37 -42.36
N VAL A 609 -23.24 50.00 -43.64
CA VAL A 609 -22.24 49.04 -44.12
C VAL A 609 -20.83 49.63 -44.04
N GLU A 610 -20.66 50.88 -44.48
CA GLU A 610 -19.39 51.63 -44.37
C GLU A 610 -18.93 51.77 -42.92
N ASP A 611 -19.84 52.13 -42.01
CA ASP A 611 -19.56 52.28 -40.57
C ASP A 611 -19.11 50.97 -39.90
N ASN A 612 -19.46 49.82 -40.48
CA ASN A 612 -19.22 48.51 -39.88
C ASN A 612 -18.21 47.63 -40.65
N TYR A 613 -17.74 48.04 -41.84
CA TYR A 613 -16.81 47.26 -42.65
C TYR A 613 -15.50 46.95 -41.93
N SER A 614 -14.90 47.94 -41.24
CA SER A 614 -13.66 47.71 -40.48
C SER A 614 -13.82 46.62 -39.43
N ARG A 615 -15.00 46.55 -38.79
CA ARG A 615 -15.30 45.49 -37.81
C ARG A 615 -15.40 44.13 -38.49
N LEU A 616 -16.08 44.05 -39.65
CA LEU A 616 -16.16 42.83 -40.44
C LEU A 616 -14.76 42.32 -40.83
N LEU A 617 -13.92 43.20 -41.39
CA LEU A 617 -12.58 42.84 -41.83
C LEU A 617 -11.72 42.30 -40.68
N THR A 618 -11.72 42.99 -39.54
CA THR A 618 -10.98 42.52 -38.36
C THR A 618 -11.54 41.19 -37.85
N SER A 619 -12.85 41.05 -37.71
CA SER A 619 -13.47 39.79 -37.26
C SER A 619 -13.17 38.61 -38.18
N LEU A 620 -13.17 38.80 -39.51
CA LEU A 620 -12.81 37.76 -40.48
C LEU A 620 -11.35 37.33 -40.35
N ILE A 621 -10.44 38.28 -40.25
CA ILE A 621 -9.01 38.00 -40.12
C ILE A 621 -8.72 37.26 -38.81
N ASP A 622 -9.29 37.74 -37.70
CA ASP A 622 -9.13 37.11 -36.40
C ASP A 622 -9.75 35.71 -36.38
N LEU A 623 -10.90 35.52 -37.04
CA LEU A 623 -11.55 34.21 -37.16
C LEU A 623 -10.63 33.19 -37.84
N VAL A 624 -10.04 33.57 -38.99
CA VAL A 624 -9.17 32.69 -39.76
C VAL A 624 -7.85 32.43 -39.03
N LYS A 625 -7.20 33.47 -38.49
CA LYS A 625 -5.94 33.33 -37.75
C LYS A 625 -6.07 32.44 -36.51
N ASN A 626 -7.22 32.50 -35.82
CA ASN A 626 -7.49 31.64 -34.66
C ASN A 626 -7.90 30.21 -35.03
N SER A 627 -8.06 29.92 -36.33
CA SER A 627 -8.61 28.64 -36.83
C SER A 627 -7.64 27.90 -37.78
N LEU A 628 -6.35 28.23 -37.74
CA LEU A 628 -5.35 27.65 -38.64
C LEU A 628 -5.13 26.14 -38.43
N ASP A 629 -5.36 25.63 -37.21
CA ASP A 629 -5.16 24.21 -36.87
C ASP A 629 -6.29 23.27 -37.37
N ILE A 630 -7.28 23.80 -38.11
CA ILE A 630 -8.39 23.00 -38.65
C ILE A 630 -7.90 22.00 -39.70
N LYS A 631 -8.26 20.73 -39.52
CA LYS A 631 -8.12 19.70 -40.56
C LYS A 631 -9.01 20.05 -41.76
N LYS A 632 -8.42 20.14 -42.96
CA LYS A 632 -9.06 20.66 -44.21
C LYS A 632 -9.36 22.16 -44.18
N LEU A 633 -8.35 22.94 -43.79
CA LEU A 633 -8.38 24.40 -43.80
C LEU A 633 -8.77 24.98 -45.18
N ASP A 634 -8.37 24.33 -46.27
CA ASP A 634 -8.76 24.66 -47.65
C ASP A 634 -10.29 24.74 -47.82
N THR A 635 -11.01 23.72 -47.38
CA THR A 635 -12.47 23.64 -47.48
C THR A 635 -13.14 24.70 -46.60
N TYR A 636 -12.58 24.92 -45.41
CA TYR A 636 -13.04 25.95 -44.48
C TYR A 636 -12.93 27.36 -45.11
N LEU A 637 -11.78 27.69 -45.69
CA LEU A 637 -11.55 28.97 -46.36
C LEU A 637 -12.44 29.16 -47.59
N ILE A 638 -12.67 28.09 -48.37
CA ILE A 638 -13.62 28.13 -49.49
C ILE A 638 -15.04 28.47 -49.01
N ASN A 639 -15.53 27.81 -47.95
CA ASN A 639 -16.88 28.07 -47.43
C ASN A 639 -17.03 29.52 -46.94
N LEU A 640 -16.02 30.05 -46.25
CA LEU A 640 -16.00 31.46 -45.83
C LEU A 640 -15.95 32.41 -47.03
N SER A 641 -15.12 32.11 -48.04
CA SER A 641 -15.04 32.90 -49.27
C SER A 641 -16.39 32.95 -49.99
N GLU A 642 -17.04 31.80 -50.16
CA GLU A 642 -18.33 31.71 -50.83
C GLU A 642 -19.46 32.42 -50.05
N SER A 643 -19.36 32.45 -48.72
CA SER A 643 -20.27 33.22 -47.86
C SER A 643 -20.15 34.75 -48.05
N LEU A 644 -19.00 35.22 -48.55
CA LEU A 644 -18.72 36.64 -48.79
C LEU A 644 -18.98 37.10 -50.24
N VAL A 645 -19.26 36.17 -51.16
CA VAL A 645 -19.42 36.47 -52.60
C VAL A 645 -20.51 37.53 -52.82
N ASP A 646 -21.69 37.31 -52.23
CA ASP A 646 -22.84 38.20 -52.38
C ASP A 646 -22.59 39.60 -51.78
N PHE A 647 -21.95 39.64 -50.62
CA PHE A 647 -21.52 40.87 -49.96
C PHE A 647 -20.60 41.67 -50.88
N TYR A 648 -19.45 41.10 -51.27
CA TYR A 648 -18.45 41.82 -52.06
C TYR A 648 -18.97 42.17 -53.45
N LYS A 649 -19.67 41.25 -54.14
CA LYS A 649 -20.24 41.52 -55.48
C LYS A 649 -21.19 42.72 -55.45
N THR A 650 -22.09 42.77 -54.48
CA THR A 650 -23.05 43.88 -54.33
C THR A 650 -22.32 45.16 -53.92
N TYR A 651 -21.34 45.05 -53.02
CA TYR A 651 -20.64 46.22 -52.54
C TYR A 651 -19.73 46.86 -53.60
N TYR A 652 -19.04 46.04 -54.41
CA TYR A 652 -18.28 46.49 -55.58
C TYR A 652 -19.15 47.26 -56.57
N LYS A 653 -20.37 46.78 -56.84
CA LYS A 653 -21.31 47.47 -57.74
C LYS A 653 -21.66 48.87 -57.20
N TYR A 654 -21.92 48.98 -55.90
CA TYR A 654 -22.14 50.27 -55.25
C TYR A 654 -20.90 51.17 -55.35
N LYS A 655 -19.71 50.66 -54.99
CA LYS A 655 -18.46 51.43 -55.00
C LYS A 655 -18.06 51.91 -56.39
N ILE A 656 -18.31 51.13 -57.44
CA ILE A 656 -18.09 51.58 -58.83
C ILE A 656 -19.02 52.74 -59.18
N THR A 657 -20.31 52.63 -58.86
CA THR A 657 -21.31 53.68 -59.12
C THR A 657 -20.94 54.96 -58.37
N GLU A 658 -20.49 54.81 -57.12
CA GLU A 658 -20.04 55.91 -56.27
C GLU A 658 -18.76 56.58 -56.80
N LEU A 659 -17.77 55.82 -57.26
CA LEU A 659 -16.55 56.38 -57.85
C LEU A 659 -16.84 57.16 -59.14
N GLN A 660 -17.85 56.75 -59.91
CA GLN A 660 -18.25 57.43 -61.15
C GLN A 660 -18.90 58.80 -60.91
N THR A 661 -19.43 59.07 -59.71
CA THR A 661 -20.06 60.36 -59.38
C THR A 661 -19.07 61.37 -58.80
N LEU A 662 -17.86 60.95 -58.43
CA LEU A 662 -16.80 61.83 -57.96
C LEU A 662 -16.08 62.51 -59.13
N LEU A 663 -15.72 63.79 -58.98
CA LEU A 663 -14.86 64.48 -59.94
C LEU A 663 -13.45 63.86 -59.89
N ASN A 664 -12.91 63.51 -61.06
CA ASN A 664 -11.55 62.95 -61.21
C ASN A 664 -10.45 63.84 -60.61
N THR A 665 -10.70 65.13 -60.48
CA THR A 665 -9.78 66.11 -59.88
C THR A 665 -9.84 66.15 -58.36
N SER A 666 -10.89 65.60 -57.73
CA SER A 666 -11.08 65.62 -56.28
C SER A 666 -10.04 64.76 -55.54
N ILE A 667 -9.64 65.21 -54.35
CA ILE A 667 -8.69 64.51 -53.48
C ILE A 667 -9.26 63.13 -53.09
N ASN A 668 -10.55 63.08 -52.76
CA ASN A 668 -11.25 61.83 -52.41
C ASN A 668 -11.16 60.77 -53.53
N TYR A 669 -11.35 61.17 -54.79
CA TYR A 669 -11.21 60.27 -55.94
C TYR A 669 -9.77 59.75 -56.07
N LYS A 670 -8.77 60.64 -55.97
CA LYS A 670 -7.36 60.27 -56.10
C LYS A 670 -6.91 59.30 -55.00
N VAL A 671 -7.29 59.54 -53.74
CA VAL A 671 -6.95 58.67 -52.60
C VAL A 671 -7.54 57.27 -52.76
N GLN A 672 -8.82 57.16 -53.14
CA GLN A 672 -9.46 55.86 -53.36
C GLN A 672 -8.86 55.11 -54.57
N LEU A 673 -8.51 55.82 -55.65
CA LEU A 673 -7.87 55.21 -56.82
C LEU A 673 -6.49 54.63 -56.47
N ILE A 674 -5.69 55.33 -55.65
CA ILE A 674 -4.37 54.84 -55.22
C ILE A 674 -4.53 53.59 -54.35
N ALA A 675 -5.43 53.62 -53.36
CA ALA A 675 -5.70 52.45 -52.51
C ALA A 675 -6.21 51.26 -53.34
N GLY A 676 -7.11 51.48 -54.30
CA GLY A 676 -7.62 50.44 -55.20
C GLY A 676 -6.53 49.84 -56.09
N LYS A 677 -5.64 50.66 -56.64
CA LYS A 677 -4.48 50.18 -57.42
C LYS A 677 -3.54 49.32 -56.58
N TYR A 678 -3.28 49.73 -55.34
CA TYR A 678 -2.46 48.97 -54.40
C TYR A 678 -3.03 47.58 -54.10
N ILE A 679 -4.33 47.50 -53.77
CA ILE A 679 -5.01 46.21 -53.56
C ILE A 679 -4.97 45.34 -54.82
N ASN A 680 -5.25 45.90 -56.00
CA ASN A 680 -5.18 45.14 -57.25
C ASN A 680 -3.78 44.60 -57.55
N ASN A 681 -2.72 45.35 -57.23
CA ASN A 681 -1.34 44.87 -57.40
C ASN A 681 -1.04 43.68 -56.48
N ILE A 682 -1.50 43.73 -55.21
CA ILE A 682 -1.39 42.60 -54.29
C ILE A 682 -2.16 41.39 -54.84
N GLU A 683 -3.41 41.57 -55.26
CA GLU A 683 -4.22 40.47 -55.80
C GLU A 683 -3.57 39.81 -57.04
N GLN A 684 -3.03 40.62 -57.96
CA GLN A 684 -2.31 40.10 -59.13
C GLN A 684 -1.05 39.32 -58.74
N ALA A 685 -0.34 39.75 -57.70
CA ALA A 685 0.82 39.03 -57.19
C ALA A 685 0.42 37.70 -56.54
N LEU A 686 -0.64 37.70 -55.71
CA LEU A 686 -1.17 36.49 -55.06
C LEU A 686 -1.72 35.48 -56.08
N ASN A 687 -2.42 35.94 -57.11
CA ASN A 687 -3.02 35.07 -58.15
C ASN A 687 -1.97 34.26 -58.94
N LYS A 688 -0.68 34.64 -58.90
CA LYS A 688 0.42 33.83 -59.50
C LYS A 688 0.63 32.51 -58.77
N PHE A 689 0.16 32.40 -57.52
CA PHE A 689 0.30 31.22 -56.68
C PHE A 689 -1.00 30.43 -56.54
N LEU A 690 -2.11 30.93 -57.08
CA LEU A 690 -3.44 30.36 -56.90
C LEU A 690 -3.95 29.70 -58.18
N ASP A 691 -4.82 28.71 -58.03
CA ASP A 691 -5.61 28.19 -59.14
C ASP A 691 -6.71 29.16 -59.56
N LYS A 692 -7.07 29.14 -60.85
CA LYS A 692 -8.10 30.02 -61.43
C LYS A 692 -9.46 29.93 -60.73
N SER A 693 -9.78 28.78 -60.13
CA SER A 693 -11.02 28.56 -59.37
C SER A 693 -11.12 29.44 -58.11
N ILE A 694 -9.99 29.94 -57.59
CA ILE A 694 -9.90 30.66 -56.31
C ILE A 694 -9.61 32.16 -56.52
N TYR A 695 -9.44 32.62 -57.77
CA TYR A 695 -9.12 34.02 -58.09
C TYR A 695 -10.12 35.05 -57.58
N ASN A 696 -11.38 34.65 -57.37
CA ASN A 696 -12.43 35.53 -56.87
C ASN A 696 -12.55 35.55 -55.34
N MET A 697 -11.68 34.83 -54.62
CA MET A 697 -11.63 34.84 -53.17
C MET A 697 -11.24 36.24 -52.65
N PRO A 698 -11.85 36.75 -51.56
CA PRO A 698 -11.44 38.01 -50.95
C PRO A 698 -9.96 38.02 -50.56
N ILE A 699 -9.30 39.18 -50.68
CA ILE A 699 -7.85 39.32 -50.47
C ILE A 699 -7.41 38.84 -49.08
N GLU A 700 -8.20 39.12 -48.04
CA GLU A 700 -7.93 38.69 -46.66
C GLU A 700 -7.90 37.16 -46.52
N LEU A 701 -8.66 36.42 -47.33
CA LEU A 701 -8.64 34.96 -47.36
C LEU A 701 -7.57 34.41 -48.32
N LYS A 702 -7.31 35.10 -49.44
CA LYS A 702 -6.21 34.75 -50.37
C LYS A 702 -4.85 34.78 -49.69
N LEU A 703 -4.63 35.79 -48.83
CA LEU A 703 -3.39 35.92 -48.07
C LEU A 703 -3.17 34.67 -47.20
N GLU A 704 -4.18 34.26 -46.43
CA GLU A 704 -4.09 33.08 -45.57
C GLU A 704 -4.05 31.77 -46.36
N TRP A 705 -4.67 31.72 -47.55
CA TRP A 705 -4.53 30.58 -48.46
C TRP A 705 -3.08 30.40 -48.92
N VAL A 706 -2.45 31.45 -49.46
CA VAL A 706 -1.07 31.36 -49.96
C VAL A 706 -0.09 31.07 -48.82
N LYS A 707 -0.31 31.65 -47.63
CA LYS A 707 0.51 31.38 -46.45
C LYS A 707 0.41 29.94 -45.98
N ASN A 708 -0.80 29.42 -45.76
CA ASN A 708 -1.02 28.20 -44.98
C ASN A 708 -1.42 26.97 -45.82
N ILE A 709 -2.01 27.16 -47.01
CA ILE A 709 -2.35 26.05 -47.92
C ILE A 709 -1.22 25.82 -48.92
N GLU A 710 -0.73 26.89 -49.57
CA GLU A 710 0.39 26.80 -50.52
C GLU A 710 1.76 26.79 -49.83
N ASN A 711 1.81 27.02 -48.51
CA ASN A 711 3.02 27.09 -47.69
C ASN A 711 4.04 28.14 -48.18
N LYS A 712 3.58 29.34 -48.56
CA LYS A 712 4.42 30.43 -49.11
C LYS A 712 4.36 31.71 -48.26
N SER A 713 4.60 31.59 -46.95
CA SER A 713 4.56 32.76 -46.04
C SER A 713 5.52 33.87 -46.46
N ASP A 714 6.78 33.54 -46.76
CA ASP A 714 7.82 34.50 -47.16
C ASP A 714 7.45 35.28 -48.44
N GLU A 715 6.73 34.65 -49.37
CA GLU A 715 6.30 35.33 -50.59
C GLU A 715 5.16 36.31 -50.30
N VAL A 716 4.26 35.99 -49.37
CA VAL A 716 3.21 36.90 -48.92
C VAL A 716 3.80 38.08 -48.15
N GLU A 717 4.80 37.83 -47.30
CA GLU A 717 5.53 38.87 -46.58
C GLU A 717 6.24 39.84 -47.54
N LYS A 718 6.91 39.32 -48.57
CA LYS A 718 7.50 40.15 -49.65
C LYS A 718 6.47 40.98 -50.40
N ILE A 719 5.31 40.39 -50.73
CA ILE A 719 4.22 41.10 -51.41
C ILE A 719 3.68 42.24 -50.54
N LEU A 720 3.55 42.01 -49.23
CA LEU A 720 3.07 43.00 -48.26
C LEU A 720 4.18 43.92 -47.72
N LYS A 721 5.44 43.70 -48.10
CA LYS A 721 6.62 44.43 -47.60
C LYS A 721 6.70 44.44 -46.07
N ASP A 722 6.42 43.29 -45.46
CA ASP A 722 6.40 43.10 -44.00
C ASP A 722 5.40 43.98 -43.22
N ASP A 723 4.40 44.57 -43.91
CA ASP A 723 3.38 45.41 -43.26
C ASP A 723 1.94 44.99 -43.60
N GLU A 724 1.38 44.10 -42.77
CA GLU A 724 -0.02 43.68 -42.85
C GLU A 724 -1.03 44.81 -42.54
N GLN A 725 -0.62 45.92 -41.92
CA GLN A 725 -1.55 47.01 -41.63
C GLN A 725 -1.86 47.82 -42.89
N THR A 726 -0.90 47.93 -43.80
CA THR A 726 -1.05 48.76 -44.99
C THR A 726 -2.19 48.29 -45.92
N TYR A 727 -2.35 46.98 -46.15
CA TYR A 727 -3.49 46.50 -46.96
C TYR A 727 -4.84 46.67 -46.24
N LYS A 728 -4.89 46.52 -44.91
CA LYS A 728 -6.11 46.78 -44.10
C LYS A 728 -6.51 48.25 -44.19
N ILE A 729 -5.55 49.17 -44.15
CA ILE A 729 -5.79 50.61 -44.33
C ILE A 729 -6.34 50.87 -45.74
N ALA A 730 -5.73 50.28 -46.77
CA ALA A 730 -6.20 50.42 -48.15
C ALA A 730 -7.64 49.90 -48.33
N LEU A 731 -7.97 48.72 -47.79
CA LEU A 731 -9.34 48.18 -47.82
C LEU A 731 -10.34 49.09 -47.11
N ASN A 732 -10.00 49.65 -45.95
CA ASN A 732 -10.86 50.59 -45.24
C ASN A 732 -11.03 51.94 -45.96
N ILE A 733 -10.05 52.37 -46.75
CA ILE A 733 -10.21 53.55 -47.61
C ILE A 733 -11.24 53.30 -48.73
N ILE A 734 -11.25 52.07 -49.29
CA ILE A 734 -12.15 51.68 -50.38
C ILE A 734 -13.57 51.40 -49.85
N PHE A 735 -13.67 50.66 -48.75
CA PHE A 735 -14.92 50.05 -48.26
C PHE A 735 -15.38 50.52 -46.88
N GLY A 736 -14.56 51.24 -46.13
CA GLY A 736 -14.89 51.69 -44.77
C GLY A 736 -15.59 53.05 -44.73
N LYS A 737 -15.84 53.52 -43.50
CA LYS A 737 -16.41 54.83 -43.21
C LYS A 737 -15.55 55.94 -43.82
N LYS A 738 -16.21 56.82 -44.56
CA LYS A 738 -15.54 57.96 -45.19
C LYS A 738 -15.16 59.03 -44.18
N ARG A 739 -14.00 59.63 -44.43
CA ARG A 739 -13.61 60.96 -43.94
C ARG A 739 -13.30 61.83 -45.14
N GLU A 740 -13.41 63.15 -44.99
CA GLU A 740 -12.92 64.07 -46.01
C GLU A 740 -11.39 64.02 -46.05
N TYR A 741 -10.83 63.65 -47.20
CA TYR A 741 -9.39 63.56 -47.38
C TYR A 741 -8.80 64.92 -47.77
N THR A 742 -7.66 65.23 -47.19
CA THR A 742 -6.88 66.45 -47.43
C THR A 742 -5.72 66.21 -48.39
N GLU A 743 -5.05 67.27 -48.83
CA GLU A 743 -3.88 67.16 -49.71
C GLU A 743 -2.72 66.43 -49.01
N ASP A 744 -2.58 66.62 -47.69
CA ASP A 744 -1.63 65.89 -46.85
C ASP A 744 -1.95 64.38 -46.79
N ASP A 745 -3.24 64.01 -46.74
CA ASP A 745 -3.65 62.60 -46.83
C ASP A 745 -3.26 61.99 -48.17
N LEU A 746 -3.43 62.73 -49.27
CA LEU A 746 -3.02 62.27 -50.60
C LEU A 746 -1.51 62.04 -50.67
N ILE A 747 -0.68 62.94 -50.14
CA ILE A 747 0.77 62.78 -50.08
C ILE A 747 1.15 61.56 -49.23
N LYS A 748 0.53 61.43 -48.05
CA LYS A 748 0.73 60.32 -47.14
C LYS A 748 0.43 58.98 -47.80
N TYR A 749 -0.75 58.84 -48.40
CA TYR A 749 -1.18 57.58 -49.03
C TYR A 749 -0.45 57.29 -50.34
N THR A 750 -0.01 58.32 -51.08
CA THR A 750 0.89 58.12 -52.24
C THR A 750 2.22 57.54 -51.79
N THR A 751 2.76 57.99 -50.65
CA THR A 751 4.01 57.44 -50.10
C THR A 751 3.80 56.01 -49.55
N LEU A 752 2.69 55.78 -48.86
CA LEU A 752 2.37 54.50 -48.23
C LEU A 752 2.05 53.39 -49.25
N PHE A 753 1.36 53.72 -50.34
CA PHE A 753 0.88 52.75 -51.34
C PHE A 753 1.65 52.78 -52.67
N GLY A 754 2.41 53.84 -52.94
CA GLY A 754 3.03 54.11 -54.25
C GLY A 754 4.47 53.62 -54.42
N GLY A 755 5.01 52.93 -53.41
CA GLY A 755 6.27 52.20 -53.53
C GLY A 755 6.07 50.79 -54.04
#